data_AF-F7VV86-F1
#
_entry.id   AF-F7VV86-F1
#
_cell.length_a   1.000
_cell.length_b   1.000
_cell.length_c   1.000
_cell.angle_alpha   90.00
_cell.angle_beta   90.00
_cell.angle_gamma   90.00
#
_symmetry.space_group_name_H-M   'P 1'
#
loop_
_entity.id
_entity.type
_entity.pdbx_description
1 polymer ?
#
loop_
_entity_poly.entity_id
_entity_poly.type
_entity_poly.pdbx_seq_one_letter_code
_entity_poly.pdbx_strand_id
1 'polypeptide(L)'
;MEPLKTRWGLWGSGMSVLRRGQGGLVIRQKPVEKVLTPALSKIYIINAASQLALPLLRATWHPVTYTMRTFELGDSIPSETAHAVSVSLPTWSANVGYEEGQDWVVKRMTTGYPRFCQLLYPPDIQAFAADIVAKHVNTKAKGPGDTIAMLFPTPTSASRCVDFMRSRAPVDINSNLQVINLVLDMSKPEARALEPLCPSISAVIMPQDGFPFAKQYWQHSGDGVSSRRAEFCHGLFKDGLLRPDIELRSVDASASAKPCRGPKRYQRQASLDVGGNQQPNVHGNGNRTTGETAIIQETSRFLEERFGRNLDLSFVQPAKSAIKRRIAGALRSADHDLGGSPSLSEKQMSSNTRGIANLREDDIYLFPCGMNAIFHAHRALYSIRTPPGSTPLKSVNFGFPYVDTLKILEKFNPSGALFYGRASESDLDDLQARLEAGERYLALFCEFPGNPILTCPNLVRIRELADKYEFAVVVDETIGTFANVNVLQFADIVVSSLTKIFSGDCNVMGGGAILNPNSRYYSALKAFVQKEFEDTYWPEDVIFMERNSRDFVARIDRVNANAEAICRVLKDHPLVKTLYYPKYNDSRANYEAVKLPQGGYSGLVSVVFKQKEQAVAFYDAIETAKGPSLGTNFTLTSPYVLLAHYQELDWAEQYGVDRDLIRISVGLEETDELVNVFTRALKVAEEQS
;
A
#
# COMPACT_ATOMS: atom_id res chain seq x y z
N MET A 1 -33.50 1.13 17.45
CA MET A 1 -32.12 0.66 17.16
C MET A 1 -32.24 -0.64 16.40
N GLU A 2 -32.42 -0.58 15.08
CA GLU A 2 -32.28 -1.73 14.20
C GLU A 2 -30.83 -1.82 13.72
N PRO A 3 -30.24 -3.03 13.60
CA PRO A 3 -28.91 -3.17 13.02
C PRO A 3 -29.00 -2.96 11.49
N LEU A 4 -28.27 -1.96 10.99
CA LEU A 4 -28.08 -1.69 9.57
C LEU A 4 -27.54 -2.94 8.85
N LYS A 5 -28.41 -3.63 8.11
CA LYS A 5 -28.03 -4.67 7.14
C LYS A 5 -27.51 -4.00 5.87
N THR A 6 -26.22 -3.72 5.79
CA THR A 6 -25.55 -3.40 4.52
C THR A 6 -25.42 -4.69 3.70
N ARG A 7 -26.34 -4.90 2.75
CA ARG A 7 -26.30 -6.00 1.78
C ARG A 7 -25.34 -5.61 0.63
N TRP A 8 -24.08 -6.02 0.74
CA TRP A 8 -23.19 -6.11 -0.41
C TRP A 8 -23.21 -7.55 -0.92
N GLY A 9 -23.96 -7.78 -1.99
CA GLY A 9 -24.00 -9.05 -2.70
C GLY A 9 -24.59 -8.83 -4.08
N LEU A 10 -23.85 -9.25 -5.10
CA LEU A 10 -24.24 -9.62 -6.47
C LEU A 10 -23.21 -9.11 -7.50
N TRP A 11 -22.05 -9.77 -7.54
CA TRP A 11 -21.35 -10.01 -8.80
C TRP A 11 -21.51 -11.51 -9.07
N GLY A 12 -22.56 -11.87 -9.81
CA GLY A 12 -22.90 -13.27 -10.08
C GLY A 12 -23.92 -13.37 -11.21
N SER A 13 -23.48 -13.99 -12.31
CA SER A 13 -24.25 -14.58 -13.40
C SER A 13 -25.18 -13.67 -14.23
N GLY A 14 -24.74 -13.38 -15.45
CA GLY A 14 -25.55 -12.80 -16.53
C GLY A 14 -25.05 -13.15 -17.92
N MET A 15 -24.72 -14.42 -18.19
CA MET A 15 -24.51 -14.90 -19.56
C MET A 15 -25.88 -15.21 -20.18
N SER A 16 -26.37 -14.34 -21.07
CA SER A 16 -27.45 -14.69 -21.99
C SER A 16 -26.88 -14.98 -23.37
N VAL A 17 -27.04 -16.24 -23.78
CA VAL A 17 -26.76 -16.74 -25.13
C VAL A 17 -27.85 -16.21 -26.05
N LEU A 18 -27.50 -15.37 -27.04
CA LEU A 18 -28.37 -15.09 -28.18
C LEU A 18 -27.68 -15.43 -29.49
N ARG A 19 -28.40 -16.24 -30.27
CA ARG A 19 -28.00 -16.89 -31.51
C ARG A 19 -27.86 -15.88 -32.65
N ARG A 20 -26.95 -16.24 -33.56
CA ARG A 20 -26.75 -15.80 -34.94
C ARG A 20 -27.94 -15.10 -35.60
N GLY A 21 -27.67 -13.91 -36.15
CA GLY A 21 -28.38 -13.34 -37.29
C GLY A 21 -27.36 -12.97 -38.36
N GLN A 22 -27.44 -13.62 -39.52
CA GLN A 22 -26.72 -13.26 -40.73
C GLN A 22 -27.25 -11.94 -41.29
N GLY A 23 -26.36 -11.10 -41.82
CA GLY A 23 -26.74 -9.90 -42.59
C GLY A 23 -25.51 -9.09 -42.96
N GLY A 24 -24.88 -9.45 -44.07
CA GLY A 24 -23.74 -8.71 -44.60
C GLY A 24 -24.17 -7.36 -45.18
N LEU A 25 -23.29 -6.36 -45.08
CA LEU A 25 -23.27 -5.27 -46.03
C LEU A 25 -21.82 -4.93 -46.39
N VAL A 26 -21.55 -5.13 -47.67
CA VAL A 26 -20.29 -4.85 -48.37
C VAL A 26 -20.32 -3.37 -48.77
N ILE A 27 -19.33 -2.57 -48.35
CA ILE A 27 -19.02 -1.32 -49.04
C ILE A 27 -17.51 -1.22 -49.33
N ARG A 28 -17.28 -1.08 -50.63
CA ARG A 28 -16.04 -1.10 -51.40
C ARG A 28 -14.98 -0.09 -50.96
N GLN A 29 -13.74 -0.56 -50.87
CA GLN A 29 -12.54 0.24 -51.15
C GLN A 29 -12.36 0.39 -52.68
N LYS A 30 -11.84 1.55 -53.11
CA LYS A 30 -10.91 1.62 -54.24
C LYS A 30 -9.76 2.58 -53.96
N PRO A 31 -8.56 2.32 -54.52
CA PRO A 31 -7.29 2.89 -54.09
C PRO A 31 -6.74 3.95 -55.08
N VAL A 32 -5.76 4.72 -54.64
CA VAL A 32 -4.80 5.40 -55.54
C VAL A 32 -3.39 5.27 -54.94
N GLU A 33 -2.58 4.45 -55.63
CA GLU A 33 -1.10 4.41 -55.69
C GLU A 33 -0.54 5.78 -56.18
N LYS A 34 0.72 6.22 -56.09
CA LYS A 34 2.10 5.76 -55.76
C LYS A 34 2.92 7.09 -55.74
N VAL A 35 4.14 7.17 -55.19
CA VAL A 35 5.45 7.09 -55.89
C VAL A 35 6.50 7.62 -54.89
N LEU A 36 7.35 6.74 -54.31
CA LEU A 36 8.79 6.50 -54.61
C LEU A 36 9.77 7.57 -54.04
N THR A 37 10.48 7.34 -52.91
CA THR A 37 11.79 6.64 -52.68
C THR A 37 13.04 7.54 -52.84
N PRO A 38 14.29 7.12 -52.48
CA PRO A 38 14.81 6.69 -51.16
C PRO A 38 16.27 7.17 -50.87
N ALA A 39 16.84 6.64 -49.77
CA ALA A 39 18.27 6.30 -49.55
C ALA A 39 19.24 7.35 -48.98
N LEU A 40 19.95 7.01 -47.90
CA LEU A 40 21.24 6.29 -47.99
C LEU A 40 21.80 5.95 -46.59
N SER A 41 22.30 4.73 -46.51
CA SER A 41 23.09 4.11 -45.45
C SER A 41 24.55 4.54 -45.50
N LYS A 42 25.23 4.64 -44.34
CA LYS A 42 26.69 4.48 -44.23
C LYS A 42 27.07 3.82 -42.89
N ILE A 43 27.92 2.81 -43.01
CA ILE A 43 28.56 1.97 -41.98
C ILE A 43 30.04 2.39 -41.87
N TYR A 44 30.69 2.02 -40.75
CA TYR A 44 32.13 1.99 -40.39
C TYR A 44 32.64 3.28 -39.71
N ILE A 45 33.36 3.26 -38.57
CA ILE A 45 34.48 2.40 -38.15
C ILE A 45 34.52 2.29 -36.60
N ILE A 46 34.85 1.09 -36.10
CA ILE A 46 35.31 0.81 -34.73
C ILE A 46 36.84 0.98 -34.69
N ASN A 47 37.40 1.75 -33.75
CA ASN A 47 38.68 1.40 -33.11
C ASN A 47 38.94 2.13 -31.77
N ALA A 48 38.91 1.30 -30.72
CA ALA A 48 39.76 1.19 -29.53
C ALA A 48 40.36 2.41 -28.77
N ALA A 49 40.23 2.24 -27.44
CA ALA A 49 41.12 2.64 -26.34
C ALA A 49 40.92 4.02 -25.69
N SER A 50 40.45 4.03 -24.44
CA SER A 50 41.23 4.44 -23.25
C SER A 50 40.36 4.57 -21.98
N GLN A 51 40.74 3.81 -20.94
CA GLN A 51 40.82 4.21 -19.53
C GLN A 51 39.56 4.67 -18.75
N LEU A 52 39.16 3.82 -17.80
CA LEU A 52 38.89 4.13 -16.39
C LEU A 52 38.63 5.62 -16.04
N ALA A 53 37.36 6.01 -16.01
CA ALA A 53 36.88 7.12 -15.17
C ALA A 53 35.41 6.86 -14.79
N LEU A 54 35.16 6.61 -13.50
CA LEU A 54 33.82 6.68 -12.91
C LEU A 54 33.26 8.09 -13.13
N PRO A 55 32.07 8.27 -13.74
CA PRO A 55 31.39 9.54 -13.66
C PRO A 55 30.70 9.63 -12.30
N LEU A 56 31.20 10.54 -11.46
CA LEU A 56 30.43 11.22 -10.43
C LEU A 56 29.16 11.78 -11.09
N LEU A 57 28.05 11.04 -11.00
CA LEU A 57 26.72 11.52 -11.33
C LEU A 57 26.35 12.59 -10.29
N ARG A 58 26.76 13.84 -10.54
CA ARG A 58 25.98 14.99 -10.07
C ARG A 58 24.60 14.81 -10.68
N ALA A 59 23.59 14.62 -9.83
CA ALA A 59 22.20 14.67 -10.23
C ALA A 59 21.90 16.06 -10.79
N THR A 60 22.13 16.24 -12.10
CA THR A 60 21.63 17.39 -12.84
C THR A 60 20.13 17.24 -12.89
N TRP A 61 19.43 18.02 -12.08
CA TRP A 61 18.00 18.31 -12.23
C TRP A 61 17.69 18.46 -13.71
N HIS A 62 16.98 17.49 -14.28
CA HIS A 62 16.27 17.69 -15.52
C HIS A 62 14.86 18.09 -15.09
N PRO A 63 14.42 19.34 -15.32
CA PRO A 63 13.00 19.64 -15.23
C PRO A 63 12.33 18.75 -16.26
N VAL A 64 11.66 17.69 -15.79
CA VAL A 64 10.69 16.99 -16.63
C VAL A 64 9.58 18.00 -16.81
N THR A 65 9.62 18.75 -17.91
CA THR A 65 8.45 19.49 -18.40
C THR A 65 7.37 18.45 -18.60
N TYR A 66 6.44 18.37 -17.65
CA TYR A 66 5.30 17.48 -17.72
C TYR A 66 4.35 18.08 -18.76
N THR A 67 4.63 17.88 -20.05
CA THR A 67 3.63 18.13 -21.09
C THR A 67 2.47 17.19 -20.79
N MET A 68 1.38 17.74 -20.24
CA MET A 68 0.25 16.97 -19.77
C MET A 68 -0.33 16.16 -20.93
N ARG A 69 -0.04 14.85 -20.92
CA ARG A 69 -0.72 13.88 -21.75
C ARG A 69 -2.15 13.79 -21.24
N THR A 70 -3.12 13.95 -22.13
CA THR A 70 -4.52 13.61 -21.86
C THR A 70 -4.59 12.11 -21.57
N PHE A 71 -4.93 11.73 -20.34
CA PHE A 71 -5.13 10.33 -19.96
C PHE A 71 -6.45 9.83 -20.55
N GLU A 72 -6.43 8.72 -21.28
CA GLU A 72 -7.68 8.09 -21.73
C GLU A 72 -8.38 7.37 -20.57
N LEU A 73 -9.66 7.06 -20.73
CA LEU A 73 -10.41 6.32 -19.74
C LEU A 73 -9.81 4.93 -19.52
N GLY A 74 -9.47 4.61 -18.28
CA GLY A 74 -8.93 3.30 -17.90
C GLY A 74 -7.41 3.16 -18.00
N ASP A 75 -6.70 4.20 -18.45
CA ASP A 75 -5.24 4.24 -18.46
C ASP A 75 -4.65 4.27 -17.05
N SER A 76 -3.44 3.73 -16.90
CA SER A 76 -2.65 3.88 -15.69
C SER A 76 -2.26 5.35 -15.44
N ILE A 77 -2.16 5.72 -14.16
CA ILE A 77 -1.69 7.04 -13.73
C ILE A 77 -0.45 6.86 -12.84
N PRO A 78 0.76 7.26 -13.29
CA PRO A 78 1.10 7.79 -14.62
C PRO A 78 0.95 6.76 -15.75
N SER A 79 0.82 7.25 -16.98
CA SER A 79 0.65 6.41 -18.18
C SER A 79 1.80 5.41 -18.33
N GLU A 80 1.47 4.22 -18.83
CA GLU A 80 2.43 3.14 -19.15
C GLU A 80 3.31 2.72 -17.96
N THR A 81 2.88 3.02 -16.74
CA THR A 81 3.64 2.68 -15.54
C THR A 81 3.25 1.30 -15.05
N ALA A 82 4.20 0.35 -15.09
CA ALA A 82 4.02 -0.94 -14.47
C ALA A 82 3.75 -0.78 -12.96
N HIS A 83 2.75 -1.51 -12.45
CA HIS A 83 2.32 -1.47 -11.05
C HIS A 83 1.81 -0.09 -10.57
N ALA A 84 1.27 0.73 -11.48
CA ALA A 84 0.69 2.05 -11.16
C ALA A 84 -0.47 1.96 -10.17
N VAL A 85 -0.43 2.71 -9.07
CA VAL A 85 -1.43 2.60 -8.00
C VAL A 85 -2.69 3.45 -8.25
N SER A 86 -2.89 3.97 -9.46
CA SER A 86 -4.06 4.76 -9.85
C SER A 86 -4.43 4.55 -11.32
N VAL A 87 -5.66 4.94 -11.66
CA VAL A 87 -6.29 4.76 -12.96
C VAL A 87 -7.09 5.99 -13.36
N SER A 88 -7.14 6.28 -14.65
CA SER A 88 -7.82 7.44 -15.21
C SER A 88 -9.33 7.27 -15.31
N LEU A 89 -10.06 8.21 -14.70
CA LEU A 89 -11.51 8.39 -14.77
C LEU A 89 -11.82 9.84 -15.18
N PRO A 90 -11.70 10.18 -16.48
CA PRO A 90 -11.57 11.56 -16.93
C PRO A 90 -12.83 12.41 -16.83
N THR A 91 -14.01 11.79 -16.71
CA THR A 91 -15.31 12.49 -16.66
C THR A 91 -16.14 12.07 -15.45
N TRP A 92 -17.06 12.93 -15.01
CA TRP A 92 -17.99 12.64 -13.92
C TRP A 92 -18.82 11.39 -14.23
N SER A 93 -19.28 11.27 -15.48
CA SER A 93 -20.01 10.10 -15.98
C SER A 93 -19.17 8.82 -15.95
N ALA A 94 -17.86 8.89 -16.13
CA ALA A 94 -16.97 7.73 -15.98
C ALA A 94 -16.84 7.29 -14.51
N ASN A 95 -16.83 8.22 -13.56
CA ASN A 95 -16.83 7.89 -12.13
C ASN A 95 -18.13 7.19 -11.74
N VAL A 96 -19.29 7.72 -12.15
CA VAL A 96 -20.59 7.09 -11.93
C VAL A 96 -20.67 5.73 -12.63
N GLY A 97 -20.24 5.66 -13.90
CA GLY A 97 -20.25 4.41 -14.67
C GLY A 97 -19.32 3.34 -14.09
N TYR A 98 -18.21 3.73 -13.45
CA TYR A 98 -17.33 2.81 -12.72
C TYR A 98 -18.06 2.21 -11.51
N GLU A 99 -18.71 3.03 -10.69
CA GLU A 99 -19.41 2.58 -9.48
C GLU A 99 -20.69 1.77 -9.78
N GLU A 100 -21.36 2.08 -10.89
CA GLU A 100 -22.51 1.32 -11.38
C GLU A 100 -22.13 0.05 -12.16
N GLY A 101 -20.83 -0.18 -12.39
CA GLY A 101 -20.34 -1.34 -13.13
C GLY A 101 -20.71 -1.34 -14.61
N GLN A 102 -20.84 -0.17 -15.23
CA GLN A 102 -21.19 -0.05 -16.64
C GLN A 102 -20.07 -0.55 -17.55
N ASP A 103 -20.43 -1.41 -18.50
CA ASP A 103 -19.51 -2.11 -19.40
C ASP A 103 -18.52 -1.21 -20.14
N TRP A 104 -18.94 -0.02 -20.57
CA TRP A 104 -18.10 0.90 -21.34
C TRP A 104 -16.96 1.54 -20.53
N VAL A 105 -17.07 1.51 -19.19
CA VAL A 105 -16.00 1.91 -18.26
C VAL A 105 -15.17 0.70 -17.87
N VAL A 106 -15.81 -0.32 -17.29
CA VAL A 106 -15.13 -1.48 -16.69
C VAL A 106 -14.24 -2.21 -17.71
N LYS A 107 -14.70 -2.37 -18.96
CA LYS A 107 -13.93 -3.07 -20.01
C LYS A 107 -12.71 -2.28 -20.51
N ARG A 108 -12.63 -0.98 -20.24
CA ARG A 108 -11.49 -0.13 -20.59
C ARG A 108 -10.45 -0.03 -19.49
N MET A 109 -10.77 -0.47 -18.27
CA MET A 109 -9.85 -0.42 -17.14
C MET A 109 -8.67 -1.35 -17.38
N THR A 110 -7.48 -0.78 -17.57
CA THR A 110 -6.22 -1.54 -17.67
C THR A 110 -5.63 -1.81 -16.29
N THR A 111 -6.04 -1.00 -15.31
CA THR A 111 -5.43 -0.90 -13.99
C THR A 111 -6.44 -0.30 -12.99
N GLY A 112 -6.11 -0.27 -11.70
CA GLY A 112 -6.89 0.27 -10.59
C GLY A 112 -6.06 0.34 -9.31
N TYR A 113 -6.66 0.72 -8.18
CA TYR A 113 -5.92 0.72 -6.92
C TYR A 113 -5.74 -0.74 -6.42
N PRO A 114 -4.51 -1.21 -6.13
CA PRO A 114 -4.23 -2.64 -5.89
C PRO A 114 -5.07 -3.31 -4.78
N ARG A 115 -5.58 -2.55 -3.80
CA ARG A 115 -6.45 -3.10 -2.75
C ARG A 115 -7.90 -3.32 -3.17
N PHE A 116 -8.45 -2.51 -4.09
CA PHE A 116 -9.89 -2.55 -4.42
C PHE A 116 -10.19 -3.40 -5.66
N CYS A 117 -9.22 -3.48 -6.58
CA CYS A 117 -9.43 -3.96 -7.93
C CYS A 117 -8.78 -5.33 -8.18
N GLN A 118 -8.73 -6.26 -7.22
CA GLN A 118 -8.01 -7.53 -7.42
C GLN A 118 -8.58 -8.42 -8.55
N LEU A 119 -9.89 -8.39 -8.79
CA LEU A 119 -10.50 -9.04 -9.97
C LEU A 119 -10.25 -8.28 -11.29
N LEU A 120 -9.58 -7.13 -11.24
CA LEU A 120 -9.30 -6.26 -12.39
C LEU A 120 -7.80 -5.86 -12.47
N TYR A 121 -6.87 -6.53 -11.77
CA TYR A 121 -5.51 -6.00 -11.58
C TYR A 121 -4.43 -7.09 -11.36
N PRO A 122 -3.18 -6.87 -11.81
CA PRO A 122 -2.72 -7.01 -13.21
C PRO A 122 -2.93 -8.46 -13.71
N PRO A 123 -2.77 -8.73 -15.03
CA PRO A 123 -2.82 -10.08 -15.59
C PRO A 123 -2.01 -11.11 -14.77
N ASP A 124 -0.91 -10.69 -14.16
CA ASP A 124 0.02 -11.57 -13.45
C ASP A 124 -0.53 -12.16 -12.14
N ILE A 125 -1.21 -11.39 -11.28
CA ILE A 125 -1.79 -11.93 -10.03
C ILE A 125 -2.87 -12.96 -10.35
N GLN A 126 -3.72 -12.63 -11.31
CA GLN A 126 -4.83 -13.49 -11.71
C GLN A 126 -4.35 -14.72 -12.45
N ALA A 127 -3.42 -14.55 -13.40
CA ALA A 127 -2.81 -15.66 -14.11
C ALA A 127 -2.07 -16.57 -13.13
N PHE A 128 -1.38 -16.02 -12.13
CA PHE A 128 -0.73 -16.85 -11.12
C PHE A 128 -1.74 -17.62 -10.26
N ALA A 129 -2.78 -16.96 -9.76
CA ALA A 129 -3.85 -17.63 -9.02
C ALA A 129 -4.53 -18.73 -9.86
N ALA A 130 -4.81 -18.46 -11.13
CA ALA A 130 -5.40 -19.43 -12.06
C ALA A 130 -4.47 -20.61 -12.32
N ASP A 131 -3.18 -20.37 -12.53
CA ASP A 131 -2.18 -21.42 -12.76
C ASP A 131 -2.01 -22.32 -11.52
N ILE A 132 -2.08 -21.76 -10.30
CA ILE A 132 -2.08 -22.55 -9.05
C ILE A 132 -3.30 -23.47 -9.00
N VAL A 133 -4.50 -22.94 -9.27
CA VAL A 133 -5.73 -23.74 -9.29
C VAL A 133 -5.64 -24.83 -10.35
N ALA A 134 -5.20 -24.50 -11.57
CA ALA A 134 -5.07 -25.45 -12.66
C ALA A 134 -4.09 -26.59 -12.35
N LYS A 135 -2.99 -26.30 -11.63
CA LYS A 135 -1.95 -27.28 -11.32
C LYS A 135 -2.27 -28.14 -10.09
N HIS A 136 -2.87 -27.56 -9.06
CA HIS A 136 -2.99 -28.21 -7.74
C HIS A 136 -4.42 -28.60 -7.35
N VAL A 137 -5.45 -28.14 -8.06
CA VAL A 137 -6.85 -28.51 -7.80
C VAL A 137 -7.30 -29.53 -8.83
N ASN A 138 -7.76 -30.71 -8.38
CA ASN A 138 -8.32 -31.73 -9.26
C ASN A 138 -9.74 -31.34 -9.70
N THR A 139 -9.83 -30.61 -10.82
CA THR A 139 -11.08 -30.11 -11.42
C THR A 139 -11.98 -31.21 -12.03
N LYS A 140 -11.64 -32.50 -11.88
CA LYS A 140 -12.48 -33.60 -12.37
C LYS A 140 -13.75 -33.86 -11.55
N ALA A 141 -13.91 -33.23 -10.37
CA ALA A 141 -15.05 -33.44 -9.47
C ALA A 141 -16.06 -32.28 -9.40
N LYS A 142 -15.68 -31.08 -9.83
CA LYS A 142 -16.52 -29.86 -9.90
C LYS A 142 -16.05 -29.09 -11.13
N GLY A 143 -16.97 -28.58 -11.96
CA GLY A 143 -16.65 -28.10 -13.31
C GLY A 143 -15.52 -27.06 -13.36
N PRO A 144 -14.78 -26.95 -14.48
CA PRO A 144 -13.79 -25.90 -14.66
C PRO A 144 -14.48 -24.52 -14.58
N GLY A 145 -14.18 -23.75 -13.53
CA GLY A 145 -14.74 -22.41 -13.30
C GLY A 145 -15.22 -22.13 -11.87
N ASP A 146 -15.49 -23.17 -11.07
CA ASP A 146 -16.13 -22.99 -9.75
C ASP A 146 -15.16 -22.63 -8.62
N THR A 147 -13.85 -22.77 -8.84
CA THR A 147 -12.81 -22.62 -7.81
C THR A 147 -11.79 -21.57 -8.21
N ILE A 148 -11.42 -20.72 -7.27
CA ILE A 148 -10.47 -19.63 -7.44
C ILE A 148 -9.41 -19.67 -6.33
N ALA A 149 -8.32 -18.94 -6.50
CA ALA A 149 -7.31 -18.73 -5.47
C ALA A 149 -7.10 -17.25 -5.18
N MET A 150 -6.79 -16.94 -3.92
CA MET A 150 -6.35 -15.62 -3.47
C MET A 150 -4.96 -15.74 -2.86
N LEU A 151 -4.04 -14.90 -3.33
CA LEU A 151 -2.63 -14.97 -2.97
C LEU A 151 -2.31 -14.12 -1.73
N PHE A 152 -1.44 -14.62 -0.86
CA PHE A 152 -1.00 -13.97 0.37
C PHE A 152 0.52 -14.10 0.48
N PRO A 153 1.19 -13.12 1.13
CA PRO A 153 2.64 -13.14 1.26
C PRO A 153 3.14 -14.29 2.13
N THR A 154 2.38 -14.73 3.13
CA THR A 154 2.86 -15.71 4.12
C THR A 154 1.75 -16.67 4.55
N PRO A 155 2.09 -17.86 5.08
CA PRO A 155 1.11 -18.78 5.62
C PRO A 155 0.28 -18.15 6.73
N THR A 156 0.90 -17.30 7.56
CA THR A 156 0.23 -16.61 8.66
C THR A 156 -0.86 -15.65 8.14
N SER A 157 -0.57 -14.87 7.10
CA SER A 157 -1.56 -13.99 6.47
C SER A 157 -2.70 -14.78 5.81
N ALA A 158 -2.38 -15.91 5.14
CA ALA A 158 -3.38 -16.79 4.55
C ALA A 158 -4.29 -17.42 5.62
N SER A 159 -3.73 -17.89 6.74
CA SER A 159 -4.50 -18.44 7.86
C SER A 159 -5.45 -17.41 8.45
N ARG A 160 -5.00 -16.16 8.65
CA ARG A 160 -5.89 -15.08 9.12
C ARG A 160 -7.05 -14.80 8.17
N CYS A 161 -6.82 -14.84 6.85
CA CYS A 161 -7.90 -14.75 5.87
C CYS A 161 -8.89 -15.90 6.03
N VAL A 162 -8.41 -17.13 6.16
CA VAL A 162 -9.26 -18.32 6.36
C VAL A 162 -10.08 -18.20 7.65
N ASP A 163 -9.50 -17.74 8.75
CA ASP A 163 -10.23 -17.53 10.02
C ASP A 163 -11.27 -16.41 9.90
N PHE A 164 -10.95 -15.34 9.17
CA PHE A 164 -11.91 -14.29 8.85
C PHE A 164 -13.09 -14.81 8.00
N MET A 165 -12.82 -15.70 7.04
CA MET A 165 -13.87 -16.32 6.22
C MET A 165 -14.71 -17.29 7.06
N ARG A 166 -14.08 -18.15 7.86
CA ARG A 166 -14.78 -19.11 8.73
C ARG A 166 -15.76 -18.47 9.70
N SER A 167 -15.47 -17.25 10.16
CA SER A 167 -16.34 -16.52 11.06
C SER A 167 -17.54 -15.82 10.38
N ARG A 168 -17.59 -15.73 9.04
CA ARG A 168 -18.60 -14.92 8.32
C ARG A 168 -19.24 -15.59 7.12
N ALA A 169 -18.51 -16.47 6.45
CA ALA A 169 -18.99 -17.17 5.28
C ALA A 169 -19.90 -18.34 5.69
N PRO A 170 -20.92 -18.67 4.87
CA PRO A 170 -21.70 -19.90 4.98
C PRO A 170 -20.85 -21.18 5.11
N VAL A 171 -21.42 -22.20 5.76
CA VAL A 171 -20.74 -23.47 6.12
C VAL A 171 -20.24 -24.24 4.88
N ASP A 172 -20.98 -24.18 3.78
CA ASP A 172 -20.66 -24.77 2.49
C ASP A 172 -19.38 -24.17 1.88
N ILE A 173 -19.19 -22.86 1.98
CA ILE A 173 -17.95 -22.19 1.56
C ILE A 173 -16.80 -22.65 2.45
N ASN A 174 -17.01 -22.64 3.77
CA ASN A 174 -15.97 -22.98 4.75
C ASN A 174 -15.44 -24.41 4.62
N SER A 175 -16.31 -25.35 4.23
CA SER A 175 -15.95 -26.75 4.05
C SER A 175 -15.04 -27.01 2.84
N ASN A 176 -14.90 -26.03 1.94
CA ASN A 176 -14.11 -26.12 0.70
C ASN A 176 -12.88 -25.20 0.70
N LEU A 177 -12.51 -24.61 1.85
CA LEU A 177 -11.30 -23.77 1.95
C LEU A 177 -10.05 -24.63 2.05
N GLN A 178 -9.06 -24.35 1.20
CA GLN A 178 -7.74 -24.99 1.23
C GLN A 178 -6.64 -23.92 1.21
N VAL A 179 -5.49 -24.23 1.80
CA VAL A 179 -4.32 -23.34 1.75
C VAL A 179 -3.15 -24.12 1.18
N ILE A 180 -2.52 -23.58 0.14
CA ILE A 180 -1.28 -24.09 -0.42
C ILE A 180 -0.17 -23.09 -0.13
N ASN A 181 0.91 -23.55 0.49
CA ASN A 181 2.10 -22.75 0.74
C ASN A 181 3.15 -23.14 -0.28
N LEU A 182 3.50 -22.22 -1.17
CA LEU A 182 4.54 -22.40 -2.18
C LEU A 182 5.84 -21.80 -1.66
N VAL A 183 6.88 -22.62 -1.60
CA VAL A 183 8.21 -22.25 -1.13
C VAL A 183 9.25 -22.62 -2.18
N LEU A 184 10.42 -22.02 -2.05
CA LEU A 184 11.54 -22.25 -2.96
C LEU A 184 12.08 -23.68 -2.83
N ASP A 185 12.21 -24.39 -3.95
CA ASP A 185 12.73 -25.75 -4.05
C ASP A 185 14.27 -25.74 -4.02
N MET A 186 14.83 -25.78 -2.82
CA MET A 186 16.28 -25.77 -2.57
C MET A 186 17.03 -27.00 -3.12
N SER A 187 16.32 -28.03 -3.60
CA SER A 187 16.94 -29.17 -4.29
C SER A 187 17.49 -28.78 -5.66
N LYS A 188 16.97 -27.69 -6.27
CA LYS A 188 17.42 -27.18 -7.56
C LYS A 188 18.61 -26.23 -7.40
N PRO A 189 19.73 -26.42 -8.12
CA PRO A 189 20.89 -25.54 -8.03
C PRO A 189 20.57 -24.06 -8.30
N GLU A 190 19.71 -23.80 -9.29
CA GLU A 190 19.23 -22.45 -9.65
C GLU A 190 18.52 -21.73 -8.50
N ALA A 191 17.88 -22.49 -7.60
CA ALA A 191 17.19 -21.93 -6.45
C ALA A 191 18.15 -21.40 -5.39
N ARG A 192 19.38 -21.93 -5.29
CA ARG A 192 20.35 -21.51 -4.27
C ARG A 192 20.74 -20.03 -4.40
N ALA A 193 20.76 -19.53 -5.64
CA ALA A 193 20.98 -18.11 -5.90
C ALA A 193 19.85 -17.24 -5.32
N LEU A 194 18.68 -17.76 -5.00
CA LEU A 194 17.54 -17.01 -4.45
C LEU A 194 17.35 -17.19 -2.93
N GLU A 195 18.24 -17.95 -2.27
CA GLU A 195 18.17 -18.21 -0.83
C GLU A 195 18.10 -16.94 0.03
N PRO A 196 18.86 -15.86 -0.24
CA PRO A 196 18.77 -14.63 0.54
C PRO A 196 17.41 -13.92 0.43
N LEU A 197 16.73 -14.08 -0.71
CA LEU A 197 15.40 -13.51 -0.95
C LEU A 197 14.29 -14.40 -0.36
N CYS A 198 14.53 -15.72 -0.32
CA CYS A 198 13.61 -16.76 0.13
C CYS A 198 12.15 -16.50 -0.30
N PRO A 199 11.88 -16.36 -1.62
CA PRO A 199 10.56 -16.06 -2.12
C PRO A 199 9.59 -17.17 -1.72
N SER A 200 8.47 -16.76 -1.13
CA SER A 200 7.36 -17.63 -0.77
C SER A 200 6.05 -16.97 -1.14
N ILE A 201 5.00 -17.76 -1.31
CA ILE A 201 3.64 -17.25 -1.43
C ILE A 201 2.66 -18.31 -0.93
N SER A 202 1.59 -17.87 -0.30
CA SER A 202 0.49 -18.74 0.11
C SER A 202 -0.74 -18.46 -0.74
N ALA A 203 -1.48 -19.48 -1.12
CA ALA A 203 -2.71 -19.37 -1.88
C ALA A 203 -3.86 -19.95 -1.06
N VAL A 204 -4.87 -19.13 -0.76
CA VAL A 204 -6.15 -19.59 -0.22
C VAL A 204 -7.05 -19.94 -1.38
N ILE A 205 -7.36 -21.22 -1.52
CA ILE A 205 -8.23 -21.77 -2.56
C ILE A 205 -9.64 -21.88 -1.99
N MET A 206 -10.62 -21.42 -2.77
CA MET A 206 -12.01 -21.30 -2.35
C MET A 206 -12.97 -21.45 -3.53
N PRO A 207 -14.26 -21.79 -3.29
CA PRO A 207 -15.30 -21.61 -4.28
C PRO A 207 -15.43 -20.14 -4.72
N GLN A 208 -15.87 -19.89 -5.95
CA GLN A 208 -16.03 -18.52 -6.48
C GLN A 208 -16.91 -17.64 -5.58
N ASP A 209 -17.98 -18.21 -5.00
CA ASP A 209 -18.87 -17.52 -4.07
C ASP A 209 -18.19 -17.11 -2.74
N GLY A 210 -17.04 -17.71 -2.43
CA GLY A 210 -16.20 -17.33 -1.29
C GLY A 210 -15.42 -16.03 -1.52
N PHE A 211 -15.25 -15.62 -2.79
CA PHE A 211 -14.44 -14.46 -3.15
C PHE A 211 -14.82 -13.17 -2.41
N PRO A 212 -16.11 -12.78 -2.26
CA PRO A 212 -16.46 -11.54 -1.61
C PRO A 212 -15.97 -11.46 -0.15
N PHE A 213 -15.92 -12.59 0.57
CA PHE A 213 -15.44 -12.64 1.95
C PHE A 213 -13.91 -12.47 2.03
N ALA A 214 -13.19 -13.17 1.16
CA ALA A 214 -11.73 -13.07 1.09
C ALA A 214 -11.28 -11.67 0.61
N LYS A 215 -11.97 -11.13 -0.40
CA LYS A 215 -11.80 -9.75 -0.89
C LYS A 215 -11.98 -8.75 0.25
N GLN A 216 -13.01 -8.90 1.08
CA GLN A 216 -13.21 -8.03 2.24
C GLN A 216 -12.03 -8.11 3.23
N TYR A 217 -11.51 -9.31 3.51
CA TYR A 217 -10.33 -9.44 4.36
C TYR A 217 -9.15 -8.67 3.79
N TRP A 218 -8.83 -8.87 2.51
CA TRP A 218 -7.73 -8.19 1.83
C TRP A 218 -7.90 -6.66 1.80
N GLN A 219 -9.09 -6.19 1.43
CA GLN A 219 -9.40 -4.77 1.38
C GLN A 219 -9.11 -4.15 2.74
N HIS A 220 -9.69 -4.67 3.82
CA HIS A 220 -9.58 -4.04 5.13
C HIS A 220 -8.19 -4.24 5.75
N SER A 221 -7.64 -5.45 5.73
CA SER A 221 -6.36 -5.75 6.40
C SER A 221 -5.13 -5.27 5.63
N GLY A 222 -5.20 -5.17 4.29
CA GLY A 222 -4.03 -4.94 3.46
C GLY A 222 -2.98 -6.05 3.50
N ASP A 223 -3.28 -7.24 4.02
CA ASP A 223 -2.37 -8.41 4.14
C ASP A 223 -2.04 -9.07 2.77
N GLY A 224 -2.33 -8.38 1.68
CA GLY A 224 -2.22 -8.90 0.35
C GLY A 224 -0.80 -8.96 -0.23
N VAL A 225 -0.65 -9.74 -1.31
CA VAL A 225 0.59 -9.76 -2.11
C VAL A 225 0.70 -8.51 -3.00
N SER A 226 1.88 -7.92 -3.11
CA SER A 226 2.12 -6.86 -4.10
C SER A 226 2.18 -7.44 -5.51
N SER A 227 1.88 -6.62 -6.53
CA SER A 227 1.95 -7.05 -7.93
C SER A 227 3.36 -7.45 -8.35
N ARG A 228 4.41 -6.73 -7.90
CA ARG A 228 5.82 -7.09 -8.12
C ARG A 228 6.19 -8.45 -7.55
N ARG A 229 5.74 -8.75 -6.32
CA ARG A 229 5.97 -10.05 -5.68
C ARG A 229 5.22 -11.17 -6.41
N ALA A 230 3.97 -10.92 -6.80
CA ALA A 230 3.17 -11.91 -7.51
C ALA A 230 3.77 -12.26 -8.87
N GLU A 231 4.16 -11.26 -9.66
CA GLU A 231 4.84 -11.44 -10.95
C GLU A 231 6.15 -12.24 -10.78
N PHE A 232 6.97 -11.88 -9.78
CA PHE A 232 8.21 -12.58 -9.48
C PHE A 232 7.98 -14.06 -9.14
N CYS A 233 7.09 -14.31 -8.17
CA CYS A 233 6.76 -15.67 -7.73
C CYS A 233 6.07 -16.49 -8.85
N HIS A 234 5.31 -15.84 -9.75
CA HIS A 234 4.68 -16.50 -10.89
C HIS A 234 5.71 -17.05 -11.87
N GLY A 235 6.75 -16.26 -12.17
CA GLY A 235 7.89 -16.72 -12.98
C GLY A 235 8.55 -17.95 -12.38
N LEU A 236 8.89 -17.90 -11.09
CA LEU A 236 9.49 -19.05 -10.37
C LEU A 236 8.57 -20.28 -10.34
N PHE A 237 7.25 -20.08 -10.25
CA PHE A 237 6.28 -21.17 -10.28
C PHE A 237 6.21 -21.84 -11.66
N LYS A 238 6.25 -21.06 -12.74
CA LYS A 238 6.30 -21.57 -14.13
C LYS A 238 7.58 -22.37 -14.40
N ASP A 239 8.71 -21.93 -13.86
CA ASP A 239 9.99 -22.65 -13.94
C ASP A 239 10.05 -23.87 -12.98
N GLY A 240 9.01 -24.05 -12.17
CA GLY A 240 8.90 -25.11 -11.17
C GLY A 240 9.95 -25.00 -10.06
N LEU A 241 10.52 -23.81 -9.83
CA LEU A 241 11.38 -23.48 -8.69
C LEU A 241 10.57 -23.21 -7.43
N LEU A 242 9.30 -22.80 -7.57
CA LEU A 242 8.38 -22.64 -6.45
C LEU A 242 7.39 -23.82 -6.40
N ARG A 243 7.36 -24.56 -5.29
CA ARG A 243 6.54 -25.78 -5.12
C ARG A 243 5.84 -25.82 -3.75
N PRO A 244 4.75 -26.60 -3.60
CA PRO A 244 4.12 -26.80 -2.30
C PRO A 244 5.11 -27.36 -1.26
N ASP A 245 5.18 -26.73 -0.10
CA ASP A 245 6.04 -27.13 1.03
C ASP A 245 5.81 -28.62 1.41
N ILE A 246 4.55 -29.08 1.38
CA ILE A 246 4.18 -30.48 1.66
C ILE A 246 4.85 -31.45 0.67
N GLU A 247 4.97 -31.09 -0.60
CA GLU A 247 5.63 -31.94 -1.61
C GLU A 247 7.12 -32.05 -1.32
N LEU A 248 7.79 -30.96 -0.94
CA LEU A 248 9.22 -30.95 -0.63
C LEU A 248 9.54 -31.79 0.61
N ARG A 249 8.73 -31.66 1.67
CA ARG A 249 8.86 -32.50 2.88
C ARG A 249 8.68 -34.00 2.60
N SER A 250 7.84 -34.35 1.62
CA SER A 250 7.62 -35.74 1.21
C SER A 250 8.82 -36.33 0.45
N VAL A 251 9.53 -35.50 -0.33
CA VAL A 251 10.74 -35.89 -1.07
C VAL A 251 11.92 -36.08 -0.12
N ASP A 252 12.11 -35.19 0.86
CA ASP A 252 13.16 -35.31 1.87
C ASP A 252 12.96 -36.52 2.79
N ALA A 253 11.71 -36.83 3.15
CA ALA A 253 11.38 -38.06 3.87
C ALA A 253 11.70 -39.33 3.06
N SER A 254 11.52 -39.30 1.74
CA SER A 254 11.81 -40.42 0.83
C SER A 254 13.31 -40.56 0.46
N ALA A 255 14.10 -39.49 0.64
CA ALA A 255 15.54 -39.47 0.47
C ALA A 255 16.30 -40.01 1.71
N SER A 256 15.64 -40.08 2.87
CA SER A 256 16.11 -40.82 4.03
C SER A 256 15.75 -42.31 3.91
N ALA A 257 16.77 -43.19 3.98
CA ALA A 257 16.70 -44.66 3.93
C ALA A 257 16.49 -45.31 2.53
N LYS A 258 17.59 -45.37 1.75
CA LYS A 258 17.93 -46.62 1.05
C LYS A 258 19.13 -47.26 1.74
N PRO A 259 18.98 -48.41 2.43
CA PRO A 259 20.13 -49.14 2.93
C PRO A 259 20.85 -49.74 1.71
N CYS A 260 22.03 -49.20 1.38
CA CYS A 260 22.96 -49.84 0.47
C CYS A 260 23.38 -51.18 1.11
N ARG A 261 22.75 -52.28 0.68
CA ARG A 261 23.24 -53.64 0.97
C ARG A 261 24.50 -53.91 0.14
N GLY A 262 25.64 -53.46 0.65
CA GLY A 262 26.94 -53.93 0.17
C GLY A 262 27.19 -55.38 0.62
N PRO A 263 27.87 -56.22 -0.17
CA PRO A 263 28.08 -57.62 0.14
C PRO A 263 29.00 -57.81 1.37
N LYS A 264 28.49 -58.55 2.36
CA LYS A 264 29.20 -59.00 3.56
C LYS A 264 30.36 -59.94 3.21
N ARG A 265 31.58 -59.42 2.98
CA ARG A 265 32.80 -60.29 2.96
C ARG A 265 34.12 -59.66 3.38
N TYR A 266 34.12 -58.50 4.03
CA TYR A 266 35.32 -57.96 4.68
C TYR A 266 34.96 -57.29 6.00
N GLN A 267 34.58 -58.10 7.00
CA GLN A 267 34.71 -57.72 8.40
C GLN A 267 35.82 -58.58 9.01
N ARG A 268 36.96 -57.98 9.30
CA ARG A 268 37.93 -58.49 10.28
C ARG A 268 38.29 -57.36 11.25
N GLN A 269 38.26 -57.70 12.53
CA GLN A 269 38.76 -56.93 13.67
C GLN A 269 40.30 -56.91 13.70
N ALA A 270 40.87 -55.75 14.05
CA ALA A 270 42.09 -55.50 14.83
C ALA A 270 42.27 -53.97 14.88
N SER A 271 42.04 -53.27 15.99
CA SER A 271 42.90 -53.06 17.17
C SER A 271 44.16 -52.20 16.92
N LEU A 272 44.41 -51.25 17.85
CA LEU A 272 45.58 -50.37 18.09
C LEU A 272 45.53 -49.00 17.36
N ASP A 273 45.81 -47.83 17.95
CA ASP A 273 46.32 -47.46 19.28
C ASP A 273 45.92 -46.02 19.66
N VAL A 274 45.89 -45.75 20.97
CA VAL A 274 45.71 -44.43 21.60
C VAL A 274 47.08 -43.83 21.97
N GLY A 275 47.27 -42.55 21.64
CA GLY A 275 48.29 -41.66 22.23
C GLY A 275 48.54 -40.46 21.30
N GLY A 276 48.58 -39.20 21.72
CA GLY A 276 48.46 -38.55 23.02
C GLY A 276 48.36 -37.02 22.82
N ASN A 277 48.12 -36.32 23.93
CA ASN A 277 47.92 -34.87 24.09
C ASN A 277 48.84 -33.94 23.28
N GLN A 278 48.23 -32.90 22.66
CA GLN A 278 48.73 -31.51 22.64
C GLN A 278 47.61 -30.54 22.19
N GLN A 279 47.23 -29.60 23.07
CA GLN A 279 46.54 -28.34 22.74
C GLN A 279 47.60 -27.21 22.60
N PRO A 280 47.23 -25.97 22.24
CA PRO A 280 46.47 -25.53 21.07
C PRO A 280 47.32 -24.52 20.27
N ASN A 281 47.09 -24.34 18.96
CA ASN A 281 47.64 -23.18 18.26
C ASN A 281 46.54 -22.38 17.56
N VAL A 282 46.52 -21.11 17.95
CA VAL A 282 45.65 -20.02 17.55
C VAL A 282 46.11 -19.51 16.19
N HIS A 283 45.23 -19.57 15.18
CA HIS A 283 45.02 -18.54 14.14
C HIS A 283 44.20 -19.12 12.99
N GLY A 284 42.96 -18.64 12.87
CA GLY A 284 42.03 -18.96 11.79
C GLY A 284 40.88 -17.98 11.79
N ASN A 285 41.19 -16.68 11.71
CA ASN A 285 40.20 -15.65 11.43
C ASN A 285 39.95 -15.67 9.92
N GLY A 286 38.92 -16.38 9.49
CA GLY A 286 38.60 -16.60 8.07
C GLY A 286 37.11 -16.44 7.80
N ASN A 287 36.76 -15.27 7.26
CA ASN A 287 35.73 -15.07 6.26
C ASN A 287 34.37 -15.79 6.44
N ARG A 288 33.48 -15.20 7.24
CA ARG A 288 32.03 -15.34 7.00
C ARG A 288 31.49 -14.23 6.09
N THR A 289 32.10 -13.04 6.11
CA THR A 289 31.66 -11.88 5.34
C THR A 289 31.87 -12.01 3.83
N THR A 290 32.92 -12.68 3.34
CA THR A 290 33.13 -12.82 1.89
C THR A 290 32.16 -13.81 1.23
N GLY A 291 31.62 -14.76 1.99
CA GLY A 291 30.65 -15.75 1.48
C GLY A 291 29.28 -15.12 1.23
N GLU A 292 28.77 -14.35 2.20
CA GLU A 292 27.49 -13.65 2.06
C GLU A 292 27.50 -12.63 0.92
N THR A 293 28.58 -11.86 0.77
CA THR A 293 28.69 -10.89 -0.35
C THR A 293 28.73 -11.58 -1.72
N ALA A 294 29.42 -12.71 -1.84
CA ALA A 294 29.46 -13.48 -3.08
C ALA A 294 28.09 -14.07 -3.44
N ILE A 295 27.35 -14.59 -2.46
CA ILE A 295 26.00 -15.11 -2.67
C ILE A 295 25.05 -14.00 -3.11
N ILE A 296 25.09 -12.82 -2.47
CA ILE A 296 24.24 -11.68 -2.84
C ILE A 296 24.52 -11.23 -4.28
N GLN A 297 25.81 -11.15 -4.67
CA GLN A 297 26.18 -10.81 -6.04
C GLN A 297 25.66 -11.85 -7.05
N GLU A 298 25.72 -13.13 -6.71
CA GLU A 298 25.17 -14.22 -7.52
C GLU A 298 23.64 -14.11 -7.64
N THR A 299 22.93 -13.80 -6.54
CA THR A 299 21.49 -13.53 -6.55
C THR A 299 21.16 -12.37 -7.49
N SER A 300 21.83 -11.23 -7.34
CA SER A 300 21.55 -10.04 -8.14
C SER A 300 21.81 -10.27 -9.62
N ARG A 301 22.89 -10.97 -9.95
CA ARG A 301 23.17 -11.38 -11.33
C ARG A 301 22.08 -12.29 -11.88
N PHE A 302 21.61 -13.26 -11.11
CA PHE A 302 20.50 -14.13 -11.52
C PHE A 302 19.21 -13.33 -11.75
N LEU A 303 18.89 -12.37 -10.87
CA LEU A 303 17.72 -11.49 -11.01
C LEU A 303 17.81 -10.63 -12.28
N GLU A 304 18.99 -10.11 -12.58
CA GLU A 304 19.24 -9.30 -13.78
C GLU A 304 19.13 -10.13 -15.06
N GLU A 305 19.83 -11.26 -15.14
CA GLU A 305 19.86 -12.12 -16.34
C GLU A 305 18.48 -12.70 -16.68
N ARG A 306 17.69 -13.06 -15.66
CA ARG A 306 16.45 -13.84 -15.86
C ARG A 306 15.18 -13.00 -15.86
N PHE A 307 15.15 -11.93 -15.06
CA PHE A 307 13.99 -11.06 -14.92
C PHE A 307 14.24 -9.63 -15.44
N GLY A 308 15.47 -9.31 -15.88
CA GLY A 308 15.83 -7.94 -16.25
C GLY A 308 15.82 -6.97 -15.07
N ARG A 309 15.87 -7.51 -13.83
CA ARG A 309 15.74 -6.72 -12.60
C ARG A 309 17.12 -6.46 -12.01
N ASN A 310 17.56 -5.20 -12.06
CA ASN A 310 18.73 -4.78 -11.30
C ASN A 310 18.34 -4.56 -9.83
N LEU A 311 18.23 -5.67 -9.11
CA LEU A 311 17.91 -5.69 -7.68
C LEU A 311 19.11 -6.19 -6.88
N ASP A 312 19.89 -5.24 -6.39
CA ASP A 312 20.93 -5.56 -5.41
C ASP A 312 20.32 -5.66 -4.01
N LEU A 313 20.18 -6.91 -3.54
CA LEU A 313 19.58 -7.23 -2.25
C LEU A 313 20.38 -6.68 -1.07
N SER A 314 21.67 -6.37 -1.26
CA SER A 314 22.49 -5.73 -0.24
C SER A 314 21.94 -4.36 0.16
N PHE A 315 21.18 -3.69 -0.72
CA PHE A 315 20.57 -2.40 -0.43
C PHE A 315 19.24 -2.48 0.32
N VAL A 316 18.62 -3.66 0.48
CA VAL A 316 17.27 -3.76 1.08
C VAL A 316 17.26 -3.32 2.54
N GLN A 317 18.20 -3.80 3.36
CA GLN A 317 18.28 -3.41 4.78
C GLN A 317 18.71 -1.94 4.96
N PRO A 318 19.75 -1.44 4.25
CA PRO A 318 20.04 -0.01 4.18
C PRO A 318 18.83 0.83 3.76
N ALA A 319 18.05 0.36 2.79
CA ALA A 319 16.86 1.06 2.31
C ALA A 319 15.75 1.11 3.36
N LYS A 320 15.47 0.00 4.06
CA LYS A 320 14.54 0.02 5.21
C LYS A 320 15.00 1.00 6.28
N SER A 321 16.30 0.97 6.63
CA SER A 321 16.85 1.90 7.61
C SER A 321 16.73 3.37 7.16
N ALA A 322 17.03 3.68 5.89
CA ALA A 322 16.87 5.02 5.34
C ALA A 322 15.41 5.50 5.39
N ILE A 323 14.45 4.65 5.01
CA ILE A 323 13.01 4.95 5.10
C ILE A 323 12.63 5.23 6.56
N LYS A 324 13.02 4.38 7.51
CA LYS A 324 12.72 4.56 8.93
C LYS A 324 13.33 5.84 9.48
N ARG A 325 14.58 6.15 9.14
CA ARG A 325 15.25 7.39 9.55
C ARG A 325 14.60 8.64 8.96
N ARG A 326 14.06 8.59 7.73
CA ARG A 326 13.23 9.67 7.15
C ARG A 326 11.92 9.83 7.90
N ILE A 327 11.24 8.74 8.22
CA ILE A 327 9.99 8.76 9.02
C ILE A 327 10.24 9.33 10.41
N ALA A 328 11.37 9.01 11.04
CA ALA A 328 11.79 9.60 12.29
C ALA A 328 12.20 11.08 12.17
N GLY A 329 12.39 11.61 10.96
CA GLY A 329 12.94 12.94 10.75
C GLY A 329 14.40 13.08 11.19
N ALA A 330 15.16 11.99 11.22
CA ALA A 330 16.60 11.96 11.49
C ALA A 330 17.44 12.13 10.22
N LEU A 331 16.87 11.86 9.04
CA LEU A 331 17.51 12.09 7.74
C LEU A 331 16.80 13.25 7.02
N ARG A 332 17.50 14.36 6.77
CA ARG A 332 17.01 15.45 5.91
C ARG A 332 17.43 15.17 4.46
N SER A 333 16.65 15.68 3.49
CA SER A 333 16.64 15.33 2.06
C SER A 333 17.91 15.52 1.22
N ALA A 334 19.10 15.56 1.83
CA ALA A 334 20.38 15.73 1.13
C ALA A 334 21.42 14.62 1.42
N ASP A 335 21.17 13.71 2.36
CA ASP A 335 22.13 12.66 2.70
C ASP A 335 21.93 11.43 1.78
N HIS A 336 22.78 11.33 0.75
CA HIS A 336 22.93 10.14 -0.08
C HIS A 336 23.74 9.05 0.67
N ASP A 337 23.12 8.37 1.62
CA ASP A 337 23.80 7.36 2.45
C ASP A 337 23.43 5.91 2.06
N LEU A 338 23.85 5.48 0.87
CA LEU A 338 23.98 4.05 0.57
C LEU A 338 25.42 3.53 0.81
N GLY A 339 26.32 4.35 1.39
CA GLY A 339 27.74 4.03 1.56
C GLY A 339 28.29 3.96 3.00
N GLY A 340 27.47 4.10 4.03
CA GLY A 340 27.92 4.16 5.43
C GLY A 340 27.84 2.81 6.16
N SER A 341 28.96 2.39 6.77
CA SER A 341 29.12 1.21 7.65
C SER A 341 27.94 0.97 8.62
N PRO A 342 27.57 -0.30 8.92
CA PRO A 342 26.45 -0.68 9.79
C PRO A 342 26.58 -0.28 11.27
N SER A 343 27.63 0.45 11.66
CA SER A 343 27.90 0.82 13.06
C SER A 343 27.10 2.03 13.59
N LEU A 344 26.00 2.43 12.94
CA LEU A 344 25.13 3.54 13.39
C LEU A 344 23.85 3.08 14.10
N SER A 345 23.61 1.77 14.26
CA SER A 345 22.38 1.21 14.84
C SER A 345 22.18 1.44 16.35
N GLU A 346 23.13 2.06 17.05
CA GLU A 346 23.09 2.22 18.52
C GLU A 346 23.15 3.66 19.02
N LYS A 347 23.44 4.65 18.17
CA LYS A 347 23.31 6.04 18.61
C LYS A 347 21.82 6.39 18.53
N GLN A 348 21.23 6.68 19.70
CA GLN A 348 19.97 7.41 19.82
C GLN A 348 19.87 8.41 18.65
N MET A 349 18.71 8.50 17.98
CA MET A 349 18.45 9.60 17.04
C MET A 349 18.38 10.90 17.85
N SER A 350 19.55 11.38 18.28
CA SER A 350 19.74 12.41 19.31
C SER A 350 19.15 13.76 18.92
N SER A 351 18.89 13.94 17.62
CA SER A 351 18.00 14.97 17.09
C SER A 351 17.03 14.32 16.11
N ASN A 352 15.74 14.36 16.41
CA ASN A 352 14.66 13.98 15.50
C ASN A 352 13.62 15.11 15.44
N THR A 353 12.97 15.29 14.29
CA THR A 353 11.91 16.32 14.14
C THR A 353 10.58 15.91 14.76
N ARG A 354 10.50 14.69 15.33
CA ARG A 354 9.32 14.15 16.03
C ARG A 354 9.21 14.60 17.48
N GLY A 355 10.23 15.28 18.02
CA GLY A 355 10.18 15.84 19.38
C GLY A 355 10.18 14.79 20.50
N ILE A 356 10.59 13.55 20.22
CA ILE A 356 10.66 12.47 21.22
C ILE A 356 12.12 12.03 21.37
N ALA A 357 12.77 12.39 22.48
CA ALA A 357 14.22 12.25 22.66
C ALA A 357 14.74 10.79 22.60
N ASN A 358 13.90 9.83 22.97
CA ASN A 358 14.22 8.40 23.04
C ASN A 358 13.66 7.58 21.86
N LEU A 359 13.20 8.24 20.78
CA LEU A 359 12.74 7.54 19.58
C LEU A 359 13.90 6.83 18.89
N ARG A 360 13.74 5.53 18.62
CA ARG A 360 14.74 4.69 17.95
C ARG A 360 14.22 4.15 16.63
N GLU A 361 15.15 3.68 15.79
CA GLU A 361 14.79 3.06 14.50
C GLU A 361 13.94 1.79 14.70
N ASP A 362 14.18 1.04 15.78
CA ASP A 362 13.43 -0.17 16.11
C ASP A 362 12.01 0.10 16.65
N ASP A 363 11.63 1.37 16.79
CA ASP A 363 10.25 1.77 17.09
C ASP A 363 9.40 2.00 15.84
N ILE A 364 10.04 1.94 14.66
CA ILE A 364 9.43 2.19 13.36
C ILE A 364 9.31 0.90 12.58
N TYR A 365 8.09 0.57 12.20
CA TYR A 365 7.72 -0.64 11.47
C TYR A 365 7.20 -0.27 10.10
N LEU A 366 7.62 -1.04 9.10
CA LEU A 366 7.23 -0.84 7.72
C LEU A 366 6.29 -1.97 7.30
N PHE A 367 5.30 -1.62 6.49
CA PHE A 367 4.24 -2.51 6.04
C PHE A 367 4.02 -2.37 4.52
N PRO A 368 3.43 -3.36 3.84
CA PRO A 368 3.15 -3.29 2.41
C PRO A 368 2.19 -2.17 2.00
N CYS A 369 1.32 -1.70 2.91
CA CYS A 369 0.43 -0.57 2.66
C CYS A 369 -0.05 0.11 3.96
N GLY A 370 -0.61 1.32 3.85
CA GLY A 370 -1.12 2.09 5.01
C GLY A 370 -2.20 1.36 5.82
N MET A 371 -3.16 0.71 5.15
CA MET A 371 -4.19 -0.06 5.86
C MET A 371 -3.61 -1.24 6.64
N ASN A 372 -2.51 -1.81 6.19
CA ASN A 372 -1.82 -2.88 6.92
C ASN A 372 -1.19 -2.35 8.21
N ALA A 373 -0.64 -1.13 8.21
CA ALA A 373 -0.18 -0.47 9.42
C ALA A 373 -1.33 -0.23 10.42
N ILE A 374 -2.49 0.26 9.95
CA ILE A 374 -3.69 0.48 10.78
C ILE A 374 -4.21 -0.86 11.34
N PHE A 375 -4.29 -1.89 10.50
CA PHE A 375 -4.74 -3.22 10.89
C PHE A 375 -3.84 -3.83 11.97
N HIS A 376 -2.52 -3.71 11.83
CA HIS A 376 -1.57 -4.18 12.83
C HIS A 376 -1.62 -3.36 14.12
N ALA A 377 -1.85 -2.04 14.06
CA ALA A 377 -2.08 -1.21 15.23
C ALA A 377 -3.33 -1.67 16.01
N HIS A 378 -4.45 -1.91 15.32
CA HIS A 378 -5.66 -2.48 15.92
C HIS A 378 -5.40 -3.84 16.56
N ARG A 379 -4.74 -4.76 15.84
CA ARG A 379 -4.42 -6.10 16.35
C ARG A 379 -3.55 -6.05 17.61
N ALA A 380 -2.52 -5.21 17.63
CA ALA A 380 -1.64 -5.06 18.77
C ALA A 380 -2.41 -4.56 19.99
N LEU A 381 -3.20 -3.48 19.82
CA LEU A 381 -3.99 -2.91 20.91
C LEU A 381 -5.05 -3.89 21.42
N TYR A 382 -5.76 -4.58 20.51
CA TYR A 382 -6.73 -5.61 20.86
C TYR A 382 -6.08 -6.71 21.70
N SER A 383 -4.92 -7.22 21.26
CA SER A 383 -4.22 -8.30 21.97
C SER A 383 -3.73 -7.91 23.35
N ILE A 384 -3.17 -6.70 23.53
CA ILE A 384 -2.58 -6.31 24.82
C ILE A 384 -3.64 -5.84 25.83
N ARG A 385 -4.78 -5.32 25.35
CA ARG A 385 -5.83 -4.75 26.22
C ARG A 385 -7.04 -5.66 26.39
N THR A 386 -7.17 -6.72 25.59
CA THR A 386 -8.20 -7.74 25.72
C THR A 386 -7.57 -9.12 25.95
N PRO A 387 -6.88 -9.34 27.08
CA PRO A 387 -6.32 -10.65 27.39
C PRO A 387 -7.43 -11.72 27.49
N PRO A 388 -7.10 -13.01 27.31
CA PRO A 388 -8.08 -14.10 27.41
C PRO A 388 -8.88 -14.03 28.73
N GLY A 389 -10.20 -14.07 28.63
CA GLY A 389 -11.11 -13.99 29.79
C GLY A 389 -11.55 -12.58 30.17
N SER A 390 -11.03 -11.53 29.53
CA SER A 390 -11.51 -10.15 29.69
C SER A 390 -12.68 -9.83 28.75
N THR A 391 -13.52 -8.88 29.15
CA THR A 391 -14.59 -8.36 28.29
C THR A 391 -13.98 -7.51 27.17
N PRO A 392 -14.25 -7.81 25.89
CA PRO A 392 -13.72 -7.01 24.78
C PRO A 392 -14.26 -5.58 24.81
N LEU A 393 -13.37 -4.60 24.65
CA LEU A 393 -13.72 -3.18 24.64
C LEU A 393 -13.96 -2.68 23.21
N LYS A 394 -14.89 -1.72 23.04
CA LYS A 394 -15.14 -1.06 21.76
C LYS A 394 -13.99 -0.13 21.39
N SER A 395 -13.70 0.00 20.10
CA SER A 395 -12.83 1.09 19.62
C SER A 395 -13.68 2.32 19.31
N VAL A 396 -13.10 3.52 19.39
CA VAL A 396 -13.70 4.77 18.92
C VAL A 396 -13.05 5.13 17.59
N ASN A 397 -13.85 5.44 16.58
CA ASN A 397 -13.39 6.07 15.36
C ASN A 397 -13.84 7.53 15.37
N PHE A 398 -12.89 8.45 15.47
CA PHE A 398 -13.14 9.88 15.63
C PHE A 398 -12.79 10.65 14.36
N GLY A 399 -13.81 11.14 13.66
CA GLY A 399 -13.76 11.76 12.34
C GLY A 399 -14.25 10.82 11.26
N PHE A 400 -14.72 11.38 10.14
CA PHE A 400 -15.08 10.63 8.95
C PHE A 400 -13.80 10.07 8.31
N PRO A 401 -13.50 8.77 8.45
CA PRO A 401 -12.21 8.25 8.06
C PRO A 401 -12.23 7.87 6.58
N TYR A 402 -11.06 7.58 6.07
CA TYR A 402 -10.92 6.68 4.94
C TYR A 402 -11.66 5.36 5.25
N VAL A 403 -12.61 5.01 4.36
CA VAL A 403 -13.66 3.98 4.52
C VAL A 403 -13.21 2.75 5.31
N ASP A 404 -12.02 2.23 4.99
CA ASP A 404 -11.55 0.95 5.51
C ASP A 404 -11.15 0.98 6.99
N THR A 405 -10.78 2.13 7.57
CA THR A 405 -10.40 2.23 8.99
C THR A 405 -11.58 1.89 9.89
N LEU A 406 -12.74 2.50 9.65
CA LEU A 406 -13.97 2.17 10.38
C LEU A 406 -14.32 0.69 10.22
N LYS A 407 -14.17 0.13 9.01
CA LYS A 407 -14.45 -1.30 8.76
C LYS A 407 -13.49 -2.24 9.47
N ILE A 408 -12.22 -1.88 9.65
CA ILE A 408 -11.31 -2.64 10.51
C ILE A 408 -11.88 -2.71 11.92
N LEU A 409 -12.27 -1.57 12.48
CA LEU A 409 -12.74 -1.48 13.86
C LEU A 409 -14.10 -2.17 14.06
N GLU A 410 -15.00 -2.10 13.09
CA GLU A 410 -16.31 -2.78 13.14
C GLU A 410 -16.19 -4.29 12.96
N LYS A 411 -15.37 -4.74 11.99
CA LYS A 411 -15.34 -6.15 11.59
C LYS A 411 -14.36 -6.95 12.43
N PHE A 412 -13.20 -6.39 12.79
CA PHE A 412 -12.13 -7.12 13.47
C PHE A 412 -12.10 -6.86 14.98
N ASN A 413 -13.07 -6.12 15.51
CA ASN A 413 -13.35 -6.04 16.94
C ASN A 413 -14.70 -6.73 17.23
N PRO A 414 -14.76 -7.80 18.03
CA PRO A 414 -16.03 -8.43 18.41
C PRO A 414 -17.02 -7.47 19.11
N SER A 415 -16.53 -6.44 19.81
CA SER A 415 -17.39 -5.43 20.46
C SER A 415 -17.82 -4.31 19.50
N GLY A 416 -17.24 -4.26 18.30
CA GLY A 416 -17.48 -3.23 17.30
C GLY A 416 -16.81 -1.88 17.59
N ALA A 417 -17.32 -0.84 16.95
CA ALA A 417 -16.80 0.52 17.04
C ALA A 417 -17.90 1.53 17.44
N LEU A 418 -17.51 2.56 18.17
CA LEU A 418 -18.27 3.80 18.33
C LEU A 418 -17.78 4.81 17.29
N PHE A 419 -18.69 5.43 16.55
CA PHE A 419 -18.35 6.30 15.42
C PHE A 419 -18.79 7.74 15.66
N TYR A 420 -17.82 8.67 15.61
CA TYR A 420 -18.03 10.11 15.68
C TYR A 420 -17.61 10.75 14.35
N GLY A 421 -18.47 10.68 13.33
CA GLY A 421 -18.08 11.08 11.98
C GLY A 421 -17.81 12.58 11.78
N ARG A 422 -18.28 13.47 12.68
CA ARG A 422 -18.03 14.92 12.55
C ARG A 422 -16.69 15.35 13.15
N ALA A 423 -16.17 14.60 14.12
CA ALA A 423 -14.96 14.96 14.88
C ALA A 423 -15.02 16.37 15.49
N SER A 424 -16.20 16.81 15.94
CA SER A 424 -16.40 18.12 16.55
C SER A 424 -16.11 18.12 18.04
N GLU A 425 -16.02 19.31 18.65
CA GLU A 425 -15.93 19.44 20.12
C GLU A 425 -17.15 18.84 20.82
N SER A 426 -18.35 18.93 20.22
CA SER A 426 -19.55 18.29 20.76
C SER A 426 -19.46 16.76 20.78
N ASP A 427 -18.76 16.16 19.80
CA ASP A 427 -18.52 14.72 19.80
C ASP A 427 -17.57 14.33 20.95
N LEU A 428 -16.59 15.19 21.28
CA LEU A 428 -15.74 15.00 22.47
C LEU A 428 -16.50 15.20 23.78
N ASP A 429 -17.48 16.11 23.82
CA ASP A 429 -18.36 16.30 24.98
C ASP A 429 -19.18 15.03 25.25
N ASP A 430 -19.78 14.42 24.22
CA ASP A 430 -20.51 13.15 24.35
C ASP A 430 -19.57 12.01 24.77
N LEU A 431 -18.39 11.90 24.14
CA LEU A 431 -17.41 10.88 24.52
C LEU A 431 -16.99 11.03 25.99
N GLN A 432 -16.72 12.25 26.45
CA GLN A 432 -16.38 12.52 27.83
C GLN A 432 -17.53 12.13 28.77
N ALA A 433 -18.77 12.49 28.45
CA ALA A 433 -19.94 12.14 29.26
C ALA A 433 -20.12 10.60 29.39
N ARG A 434 -19.90 9.84 28.32
CA ARG A 434 -19.93 8.37 28.35
C ARG A 434 -18.83 7.78 29.23
N LEU A 435 -17.62 8.32 29.12
CA LEU A 435 -16.48 7.92 29.92
C LEU A 435 -16.71 8.18 31.42
N GLU A 436 -17.31 9.33 31.75
CA GLU A 436 -17.75 9.70 33.11
C GLU A 436 -18.86 8.79 33.64
N ALA A 437 -19.78 8.37 32.78
CA ALA A 437 -20.82 7.40 33.10
C ALA A 437 -20.30 5.95 33.29
N GLY A 438 -19.01 5.71 33.03
CA GLY A 438 -18.35 4.43 33.27
C GLY A 438 -18.06 3.59 32.02
N GLU A 439 -18.41 4.07 30.82
CA GLU A 439 -18.00 3.39 29.58
C GLU A 439 -16.47 3.38 29.45
N ARG A 440 -15.91 2.32 28.85
CA ARG A 440 -14.48 2.16 28.60
C ARG A 440 -14.26 1.69 27.17
N TYR A 441 -13.18 2.17 26.56
CA TYR A 441 -12.85 1.92 25.16
C TYR A 441 -11.45 1.32 25.01
N LEU A 442 -11.27 0.54 23.96
CA LEU A 442 -10.01 -0.10 23.57
C LEU A 442 -8.99 0.91 23.07
N ALA A 443 -9.42 1.79 22.18
CA ALA A 443 -8.57 2.79 21.56
C ALA A 443 -9.44 3.78 20.79
N LEU A 444 -8.93 4.99 20.60
CA LEU A 444 -9.47 6.00 19.70
C LEU A 444 -8.56 6.10 18.48
N PHE A 445 -9.14 5.92 17.29
CA PHE A 445 -8.48 6.10 16.01
C PHE A 445 -8.98 7.40 15.36
N CYS A 446 -8.07 8.23 14.88
CA CYS A 446 -8.41 9.42 14.11
C CYS A 446 -7.39 9.71 13.02
N GLU A 447 -7.81 10.46 12.00
CA GLU A 447 -6.95 11.02 10.97
C GLU A 447 -6.64 12.48 11.28
N PHE A 448 -5.44 12.94 10.91
CA PHE A 448 -5.04 14.32 11.12
C PHE A 448 -4.28 14.91 9.91
N PRO A 449 -4.90 15.84 9.16
CA PRO A 449 -6.35 16.11 9.07
C PRO A 449 -7.15 14.93 8.50
N GLY A 450 -8.46 14.88 8.76
CA GLY A 450 -9.34 13.81 8.27
C GLY A 450 -9.74 13.94 6.80
N ASN A 451 -9.59 12.89 6.00
CA ASN A 451 -9.97 12.87 4.59
C ASN A 451 -11.48 12.56 4.40
N PRO A 452 -12.28 13.39 3.70
CA PRO A 452 -11.87 14.43 2.74
C PRO A 452 -12.09 15.89 3.21
N ILE A 453 -12.77 16.11 4.34
CA ILE A 453 -13.18 17.46 4.80
C ILE A 453 -12.09 18.21 5.57
N LEU A 454 -10.99 17.54 5.89
CA LEU A 454 -9.78 18.08 6.51
C LEU A 454 -10.02 18.64 7.92
N THR A 455 -11.02 18.11 8.62
CA THR A 455 -11.23 18.40 10.05
C THR A 455 -10.03 17.93 10.85
N CYS A 456 -9.60 18.74 11.80
CA CYS A 456 -8.47 18.47 12.68
C CYS A 456 -8.98 18.19 14.10
N PRO A 457 -9.05 16.93 14.55
CA PRO A 457 -9.45 16.59 15.91
C PRO A 457 -8.59 17.29 16.97
N ASN A 458 -9.18 17.64 18.11
CA ASN A 458 -8.45 18.25 19.22
C ASN A 458 -7.59 17.20 19.94
N LEU A 459 -6.37 16.99 19.45
CA LEU A 459 -5.45 15.96 19.95
C LEU A 459 -5.03 16.19 21.40
N VAL A 460 -4.99 17.44 21.86
CA VAL A 460 -4.69 17.77 23.26
C VAL A 460 -5.79 17.21 24.17
N ARG A 461 -7.04 17.56 23.89
CA ARG A 461 -8.20 17.06 24.65
C ARG A 461 -8.35 15.54 24.55
N ILE A 462 -8.12 14.95 23.37
CA ILE A 462 -8.14 13.50 23.18
C ILE A 462 -7.08 12.82 24.06
N ARG A 463 -5.85 13.36 24.12
CA ARG A 463 -4.77 12.80 24.96
C ARG A 463 -5.12 12.87 26.44
N GLU A 464 -5.65 14.00 26.91
CA GLU A 464 -6.10 14.17 28.30
C GLU A 464 -7.18 13.15 28.69
N LEU A 465 -8.18 12.94 27.83
CA LEU A 465 -9.22 11.93 28.03
C LEU A 465 -8.62 10.52 28.02
N ALA A 466 -7.72 10.23 27.10
CA ALA A 466 -7.06 8.93 26.96
C ALA A 466 -6.24 8.57 28.20
N ASP A 467 -5.56 9.55 28.81
CA ASP A 467 -4.77 9.34 30.02
C ASP A 467 -5.64 9.18 31.28
N LYS A 468 -6.75 9.92 31.36
CA LYS A 468 -7.71 9.86 32.48
C LYS A 468 -8.54 8.59 32.49
N TYR A 469 -8.99 8.13 31.32
CA TYR A 469 -9.90 6.98 31.19
C TYR A 469 -9.26 5.73 30.60
N GLU A 470 -7.94 5.78 30.42
CA GLU A 470 -7.10 4.64 30.05
C GLU A 470 -7.52 3.98 28.74
N PHE A 471 -7.55 4.73 27.65
CA PHE A 471 -7.63 4.18 26.29
C PHE A 471 -6.40 4.59 25.46
N ALA A 472 -6.10 3.83 24.40
CA ALA A 472 -4.99 4.14 23.51
C ALA A 472 -5.41 5.12 22.42
N VAL A 473 -4.48 5.91 21.88
CA VAL A 473 -4.72 6.84 20.78
C VAL A 473 -3.88 6.42 19.58
N VAL A 474 -4.54 6.22 18.43
CA VAL A 474 -3.89 5.96 17.15
C VAL A 474 -4.20 7.12 16.21
N VAL A 475 -3.14 7.78 15.72
CA VAL A 475 -3.28 8.90 14.78
C VAL A 475 -2.73 8.51 13.42
N ASP A 476 -3.57 8.57 12.40
CA ASP A 476 -3.14 8.51 11.00
C ASP A 476 -2.77 9.93 10.52
N GLU A 477 -1.47 10.16 10.31
CA GLU A 477 -0.94 11.44 9.88
C GLU A 477 -0.71 11.53 8.36
N THR A 478 -1.27 10.61 7.56
CA THR A 478 -1.02 10.52 6.10
C THR A 478 -1.24 11.85 5.38
N ILE A 479 -2.31 12.58 5.71
CA ILE A 479 -2.64 13.85 5.06
C ILE A 479 -1.81 14.99 5.63
N GLY A 480 -1.68 15.11 6.95
CA GLY A 480 -0.89 16.17 7.56
C GLY A 480 0.57 16.08 7.14
N THR A 481 1.08 14.85 7.07
CA THR A 481 2.49 14.48 6.92
C THR A 481 3.35 14.96 8.08
N PHE A 482 4.36 14.17 8.40
CA PHE A 482 5.33 14.52 9.44
C PHE A 482 6.31 15.63 9.06
N ALA A 483 6.21 16.16 7.84
CA ALA A 483 6.90 17.36 7.41
C ALA A 483 6.13 18.64 7.78
N ASN A 484 4.80 18.58 7.97
CA ASN A 484 4.00 19.75 8.34
C ASN A 484 3.54 19.74 9.80
N VAL A 485 3.26 18.57 10.38
CA VAL A 485 2.69 18.43 11.72
C VAL A 485 3.49 17.45 12.57
N ASN A 486 3.42 17.61 13.89
CA ASN A 486 3.95 16.66 14.85
C ASN A 486 2.86 16.18 15.82
N VAL A 487 2.28 15.03 15.50
CA VAL A 487 1.20 14.41 16.29
C VAL A 487 1.70 13.34 17.26
N LEU A 488 2.96 12.90 17.17
CA LEU A 488 3.48 11.75 17.91
C LEU A 488 3.36 11.93 19.42
N GLN A 489 3.51 13.16 19.92
CA GLN A 489 3.36 13.48 21.35
C GLN A 489 1.96 13.20 21.92
N PHE A 490 0.92 13.12 21.08
CA PHE A 490 -0.46 12.84 21.50
C PHE A 490 -0.91 11.41 21.20
N ALA A 491 -0.08 10.61 20.54
CA ALA A 491 -0.45 9.29 20.06
C ALA A 491 0.33 8.19 20.79
N ASP A 492 -0.31 7.05 21.01
CA ASP A 492 0.36 5.82 21.42
C ASP A 492 0.97 5.10 20.21
N ILE A 493 0.28 5.16 19.06
CA ILE A 493 0.77 4.68 17.76
C ILE A 493 0.48 5.74 16.71
N VAL A 494 1.47 6.11 15.91
CA VAL A 494 1.26 6.91 14.70
C VAL A 494 1.34 6.01 13.50
N VAL A 495 0.40 6.12 12.57
CA VAL A 495 0.40 5.37 11.31
C VAL A 495 0.43 6.32 10.12
N SER A 496 0.97 5.85 9.00
CA SER A 496 1.04 6.64 7.76
C SER A 496 1.00 5.75 6.53
N SER A 497 0.28 6.15 5.49
CA SER A 497 0.38 5.55 4.16
C SER A 497 1.56 6.16 3.39
N LEU A 498 2.64 5.38 3.29
CA LEU A 498 3.83 5.74 2.52
C LEU A 498 3.58 5.72 1.00
N THR A 499 2.51 5.04 0.56
CA THR A 499 2.02 5.04 -0.83
C THR A 499 1.77 6.45 -1.39
N LYS A 500 1.44 7.42 -0.52
CA LYS A 500 1.01 8.76 -0.92
C LYS A 500 2.21 9.65 -1.17
N ILE A 501 2.19 10.87 -0.66
CA ILE A 501 3.22 11.89 -0.92
C ILE A 501 4.61 11.48 -0.43
N PHE A 502 4.73 10.54 0.50
CA PHE A 502 6.03 9.98 0.85
C PHE A 502 6.71 9.30 -0.35
N SER A 503 5.99 8.51 -1.14
CA SER A 503 6.47 7.98 -2.42
C SER A 503 6.30 8.98 -3.56
N GLY A 504 5.11 9.54 -3.77
CA GLY A 504 4.83 10.54 -4.80
C GLY A 504 4.73 10.01 -6.25
N ASP A 505 5.50 8.98 -6.60
CA ASP A 505 5.57 8.43 -7.97
C ASP A 505 4.37 7.56 -8.38
N CYS A 506 3.46 7.24 -7.45
CA CYS A 506 2.28 6.43 -7.73
C CYS A 506 2.61 5.02 -8.31
N ASN A 507 3.77 4.44 -7.98
CA ASN A 507 4.21 3.14 -8.52
C ASN A 507 4.52 2.09 -7.45
N VAL A 508 4.36 2.42 -6.17
CA VAL A 508 4.68 1.54 -5.05
C VAL A 508 3.78 1.84 -3.86
N MET A 509 3.36 0.79 -3.15
CA MET A 509 2.63 0.92 -1.90
C MET A 509 3.56 0.74 -0.70
N GLY A 510 3.18 1.38 0.41
CA GLY A 510 3.81 1.15 1.70
C GLY A 510 3.01 1.76 2.83
N GLY A 511 3.28 1.29 4.04
CA GLY A 511 2.77 1.81 5.29
C GLY A 511 3.88 1.93 6.32
N GLY A 512 3.74 2.86 7.24
CA GLY A 512 4.61 3.02 8.39
C GLY A 512 3.78 3.04 9.67
N ALA A 513 4.32 2.47 10.75
CA ALA A 513 3.83 2.70 12.10
C ALA A 513 4.99 3.06 13.03
N ILE A 514 4.75 4.00 13.92
CA ILE A 514 5.65 4.38 15.00
C ILE A 514 4.98 3.98 16.32
N LEU A 515 5.65 3.17 17.13
CA LEU A 515 5.26 2.94 18.51
C LEU A 515 5.88 4.05 19.36
N ASN A 516 5.08 4.87 20.03
CA ASN A 516 5.59 5.97 20.82
C ASN A 516 6.32 5.44 22.08
N PRO A 517 7.64 5.69 22.26
CA PRO A 517 8.38 5.28 23.46
C PRO A 517 7.85 5.87 24.77
N ASN A 518 7.15 7.01 24.70
CA ASN A 518 6.53 7.65 25.86
C ASN A 518 5.12 7.13 26.15
N SER A 519 4.58 6.24 25.30
CA SER A 519 3.29 5.60 25.56
C SER A 519 3.36 4.68 26.78
N ARG A 520 2.33 4.73 27.62
CA ARG A 520 2.15 3.74 28.70
C ARG A 520 2.03 2.30 28.20
N TYR A 521 1.65 2.11 26.93
CA TYR A 521 1.49 0.79 26.31
C TYR A 521 2.76 0.30 25.59
N TYR A 522 3.82 1.12 25.53
CA TYR A 522 5.01 0.87 24.71
C TYR A 522 5.63 -0.51 24.94
N SER A 523 5.90 -0.88 26.20
CA SER A 523 6.53 -2.17 26.54
C SER A 523 5.68 -3.37 26.08
N ALA A 524 4.36 -3.30 26.28
CA ALA A 524 3.43 -4.34 25.85
C ALA A 524 3.30 -4.41 24.32
N LEU A 525 3.27 -3.25 23.65
CA LEU A 525 3.27 -3.16 22.19
C LEU A 525 4.55 -3.76 21.59
N LYS A 526 5.72 -3.43 22.15
CA LYS A 526 7.00 -4.01 21.70
C LYS A 526 7.04 -5.52 21.89
N ALA A 527 6.56 -6.04 23.02
CA ALA A 527 6.48 -7.48 23.26
C ALA A 527 5.54 -8.19 22.28
N PHE A 528 4.38 -7.60 21.97
CA PHE A 528 3.47 -8.12 20.95
C PHE A 528 4.14 -8.15 19.58
N VAL A 529 4.75 -7.05 19.17
CA VAL A 529 5.38 -6.93 17.86
C VAL A 529 6.57 -7.87 17.71
N GLN A 530 7.42 -8.02 18.74
CA GLN A 530 8.51 -9.01 18.74
C GLN A 530 8.03 -10.45 18.51
N LYS A 531 6.81 -10.78 18.94
CA LYS A 531 6.22 -12.11 18.81
C LYS A 531 5.47 -12.30 17.49
N GLU A 532 4.71 -11.30 17.06
CA GLU A 532 3.67 -11.45 16.02
C GLU A 532 3.97 -10.71 14.72
N PHE A 533 4.96 -9.80 14.69
CA PHE A 533 5.30 -9.06 13.48
C PHE A 533 6.12 -9.92 12.52
N GLU A 534 5.65 -9.95 11.28
CA GLU A 534 6.29 -10.63 10.17
C GLU A 534 6.56 -9.57 9.09
N ASP A 535 7.81 -9.46 8.65
CA ASP A 535 8.22 -8.48 7.64
C ASP A 535 7.77 -8.94 6.25
N THR A 536 6.56 -8.54 5.88
CA THR A 536 5.93 -8.88 4.60
C THR A 536 6.22 -7.87 3.49
N TYR A 537 7.01 -6.82 3.77
CA TYR A 537 7.28 -5.75 2.81
C TYR A 537 8.31 -6.20 1.77
N TRP A 538 7.82 -6.38 0.53
CA TRP A 538 8.59 -6.97 -0.56
C TRP A 538 9.87 -6.15 -0.89
N PRO A 539 11.05 -6.80 -1.02
CA PRO A 539 12.32 -6.12 -1.22
C PRO A 539 12.39 -5.12 -2.38
N GLU A 540 11.78 -5.44 -3.52
CA GLU A 540 11.73 -4.50 -4.65
C GLU A 540 10.89 -3.27 -4.31
N ASP A 541 9.73 -3.48 -3.69
CA ASP A 541 8.87 -2.36 -3.28
C ASP A 541 9.60 -1.46 -2.26
N VAL A 542 10.41 -2.04 -1.37
CA VAL A 542 11.25 -1.28 -0.43
C VAL A 542 12.28 -0.41 -1.16
N ILE A 543 12.93 -0.94 -2.21
CA ILE A 543 13.95 -0.19 -2.97
C ILE A 543 13.32 0.96 -3.76
N PHE A 544 12.16 0.73 -4.39
CA PHE A 544 11.38 1.80 -5.02
C PHE A 544 10.93 2.84 -3.98
N MET A 545 10.42 2.40 -2.82
CA MET A 545 9.99 3.31 -1.76
C MET A 545 11.13 4.17 -1.22
N GLU A 546 12.31 3.59 -1.02
CA GLU A 546 13.49 4.35 -0.61
C GLU A 546 13.87 5.38 -1.66
N ARG A 547 13.95 4.98 -2.95
CA ARG A 547 14.31 5.89 -4.03
C ARG A 547 13.36 7.07 -4.12
N ASN A 548 12.06 6.80 -4.13
CA ASN A 548 11.02 7.81 -4.34
C ASN A 548 10.86 8.76 -3.14
N SER A 549 11.31 8.36 -1.94
CA SER A 549 11.19 9.17 -0.72
C SER A 549 12.37 10.10 -0.44
N ARG A 550 13.42 10.09 -1.28
CA ARG A 550 14.65 10.88 -1.07
C ARG A 550 14.39 12.38 -1.02
N ASP A 551 13.54 12.88 -1.90
CA ASP A 551 13.19 14.29 -2.09
C ASP A 551 11.87 14.70 -1.40
N PHE A 552 11.32 13.82 -0.55
CA PHE A 552 10.02 13.99 0.10
C PHE A 552 9.80 15.38 0.73
N VAL A 553 10.76 15.90 1.50
CA VAL A 553 10.60 17.20 2.19
C VAL A 553 10.52 18.35 1.18
N ALA A 554 11.39 18.38 0.17
CA ALA A 554 11.36 19.42 -0.86
C ALA A 554 10.06 19.39 -1.66
N ARG A 555 9.53 18.18 -1.92
CA ARG A 555 8.22 18.01 -2.56
C ARG A 555 7.10 18.58 -1.70
N ILE A 556 7.11 18.37 -0.39
CA ILE A 556 6.12 18.95 0.53
C ILE A 556 6.16 20.47 0.51
N ASP A 557 7.34 21.09 0.50
CA ASP A 557 7.45 22.56 0.45
C ASP A 557 6.80 23.13 -0.82
N ARG A 558 7.05 22.51 -1.98
CA ARG A 558 6.42 22.90 -3.26
C ARG A 558 4.92 22.67 -3.24
N VAL A 559 4.46 21.51 -2.75
CA VAL A 559 3.04 21.15 -2.64
C VAL A 559 2.30 22.15 -1.74
N ASN A 560 2.88 22.52 -0.60
CA ASN A 560 2.30 23.52 0.31
C ASN A 560 2.13 24.88 -0.39
N ALA A 561 3.14 25.33 -1.14
CA ALA A 561 3.07 26.60 -1.87
C ALA A 561 2.01 26.57 -2.98
N ASN A 562 1.94 25.48 -3.75
CA ASN A 562 0.96 25.27 -4.80
C ASN A 562 -0.47 25.20 -4.24
N ALA A 563 -0.67 24.51 -3.11
CA ALA A 563 -1.99 24.39 -2.48
C ALA A 563 -2.50 25.75 -1.98
N GLU A 564 -1.63 26.56 -1.37
CA GLU A 564 -1.97 27.95 -1.00
C GLU A 564 -2.38 28.79 -2.21
N ALA A 565 -1.70 28.64 -3.35
CA ALA A 565 -2.04 29.35 -4.57
C ALA A 565 -3.42 28.94 -5.12
N ILE A 566 -3.67 27.63 -5.25
CA ILE A 566 -4.97 27.10 -5.69
C ILE A 566 -6.09 27.53 -4.75
N CYS A 567 -5.87 27.46 -3.43
CA CYS A 567 -6.88 27.88 -2.48
C CYS A 567 -7.27 29.34 -2.62
N ARG A 568 -6.35 30.25 -2.98
CA ARG A 568 -6.70 31.66 -3.25
C ARG A 568 -7.64 31.77 -4.46
N VAL A 569 -7.35 31.03 -5.53
CA VAL A 569 -8.19 30.99 -6.74
C VAL A 569 -9.61 30.48 -6.41
N LEU A 570 -9.71 29.40 -5.63
CA LEU A 570 -11.00 28.78 -5.31
C LEU A 570 -11.81 29.57 -4.28
N LYS A 571 -11.16 30.09 -3.23
CA LYS A 571 -11.85 30.70 -2.08
C LYS A 571 -12.68 31.93 -2.48
N ASP A 572 -12.13 32.75 -3.37
CA ASP A 572 -12.76 34.02 -3.75
C ASP A 572 -13.74 33.87 -4.94
N HIS A 573 -13.91 32.65 -5.46
CA HIS A 573 -14.71 32.39 -6.65
C HIS A 573 -16.22 32.31 -6.34
N PRO A 574 -17.10 32.99 -7.09
CA PRO A 574 -18.53 33.08 -6.78
C PRO A 574 -19.30 31.75 -6.87
N LEU A 575 -18.79 30.77 -7.62
CA LEU A 575 -19.40 29.43 -7.72
C LEU A 575 -19.09 28.51 -6.54
N VAL A 576 -18.06 28.82 -5.75
CA VAL A 576 -17.65 27.97 -4.62
C VAL A 576 -18.59 28.22 -3.43
N LYS A 577 -19.17 27.13 -2.92
CA LYS A 577 -20.01 27.11 -1.71
C LYS A 577 -19.14 26.96 -0.46
N THR A 578 -18.24 25.97 -0.48
CA THR A 578 -17.34 25.67 0.64
C THR A 578 -15.99 25.21 0.13
N LEU A 579 -14.93 25.73 0.74
CA LEU A 579 -13.55 25.28 0.53
C LEU A 579 -13.04 24.66 1.82
N TYR A 580 -12.68 23.38 1.77
CA TYR A 580 -12.04 22.65 2.86
C TYR A 580 -10.53 22.66 2.67
N TYR A 581 -9.84 23.27 3.62
CA TYR A 581 -8.39 23.32 3.71
C TYR A 581 -8.05 23.65 5.17
N PRO A 582 -7.06 23.02 5.83
CA PRO A 582 -6.88 23.15 7.29
C PRO A 582 -6.76 24.60 7.78
N LYS A 583 -6.23 25.51 6.94
CA LYS A 583 -6.13 26.95 7.21
C LYS A 583 -7.47 27.70 7.26
N TYR A 584 -8.50 27.19 6.60
CA TYR A 584 -9.82 27.83 6.52
C TYR A 584 -10.92 27.07 7.25
N ASN A 585 -10.62 25.86 7.75
CA ASN A 585 -11.55 25.07 8.54
C ASN A 585 -11.71 25.65 9.96
N ASP A 586 -12.88 25.45 10.58
CA ASP A 586 -13.15 25.87 11.97
C ASP A 586 -12.18 25.22 12.98
N SER A 587 -11.72 24.01 12.66
CA SER A 587 -10.73 23.26 13.46
C SER A 587 -9.29 23.74 13.25
N ARG A 588 -9.05 24.89 12.59
CA ARG A 588 -7.71 25.45 12.35
C ARG A 588 -6.87 25.53 13.61
N ALA A 589 -7.44 25.97 14.73
CA ALA A 589 -6.70 26.11 15.98
C ALA A 589 -6.05 24.79 16.43
N ASN A 590 -6.72 23.66 16.20
CA ASN A 590 -6.18 22.32 16.48
C ASN A 590 -5.01 21.97 15.55
N TYR A 591 -5.08 22.37 14.27
CA TYR A 591 -3.97 22.21 13.33
C TYR A 591 -2.74 23.02 13.75
N GLU A 592 -2.93 24.31 14.05
CA GLU A 592 -1.84 25.21 14.44
C GLU A 592 -1.14 24.74 15.73
N ALA A 593 -1.86 24.11 16.66
CA ALA A 593 -1.30 23.59 17.90
C ALA A 593 -0.25 22.49 17.70
N VAL A 594 -0.30 21.78 16.58
CA VAL A 594 0.62 20.67 16.27
C VAL A 594 1.46 20.90 15.02
N LYS A 595 1.24 22.03 14.33
CA LYS A 595 1.96 22.42 13.13
C LYS A 595 3.43 22.73 13.46
N LEU A 596 4.33 22.22 12.63
CA LEU A 596 5.75 22.52 12.74
C LEU A 596 6.02 23.98 12.36
N PRO A 597 7.04 24.64 12.95
CA PRO A 597 7.35 26.04 12.66
C PRO A 597 7.52 26.34 11.16
N GLN A 598 8.15 25.42 10.42
CA GLN A 598 8.35 25.51 8.96
C GLN A 598 7.33 24.69 8.15
N GLY A 599 6.38 24.04 8.81
CA GLY A 599 5.36 23.24 8.13
C GLY A 599 4.37 24.11 7.34
N GLY A 600 3.73 23.54 6.32
CA GLY A 600 2.57 24.14 5.64
C GLY A 600 1.25 23.55 6.15
N TYR A 601 0.20 23.58 5.33
CA TYR A 601 -1.11 22.98 5.62
C TYR A 601 -1.43 21.76 4.74
N SER A 602 -0.40 21.12 4.16
CA SER A 602 -0.49 20.00 3.22
C SER A 602 -1.05 20.37 1.83
N GLY A 603 -1.06 19.37 0.94
CA GLY A 603 -1.48 19.49 -0.46
C GLY A 603 -2.89 19.02 -0.77
N LEU A 604 -3.67 18.60 0.23
CA LEU A 604 -5.03 18.14 0.00
C LEU A 604 -6.01 19.30 0.18
N VAL A 605 -6.85 19.54 -0.82
CA VAL A 605 -7.88 20.57 -0.84
C VAL A 605 -9.18 19.91 -1.28
N SER A 606 -10.31 20.25 -0.65
CA SER A 606 -11.62 19.82 -1.15
C SER A 606 -12.51 21.03 -1.38
N VAL A 607 -13.30 20.99 -2.44
CA VAL A 607 -14.19 22.09 -2.83
C VAL A 607 -15.59 21.57 -3.12
N VAL A 608 -16.58 22.35 -2.72
CA VAL A 608 -17.99 22.12 -3.01
C VAL A 608 -18.53 23.35 -3.74
N PHE A 609 -19.22 23.13 -4.84
CA PHE A 609 -19.86 24.17 -5.63
C PHE A 609 -21.31 24.42 -5.16
N LYS A 610 -21.91 25.53 -5.57
CA LYS A 610 -23.29 25.87 -5.18
C LYS A 610 -24.32 24.95 -5.82
N GLN A 611 -24.02 24.44 -7.01
CA GLN A 611 -24.87 23.53 -7.78
C GLN A 611 -24.05 22.34 -8.29
N LYS A 612 -24.72 21.22 -8.55
CA LYS A 612 -24.08 19.99 -9.02
C LYS A 612 -23.50 20.16 -10.42
N GLU A 613 -24.21 20.86 -11.28
CA GLU A 613 -23.86 21.12 -12.68
C GLU A 613 -22.52 21.85 -12.79
N GLN A 614 -22.25 22.77 -11.84
CA GLN A 614 -20.97 23.47 -11.69
C GLN A 614 -19.84 22.50 -11.35
N ALA A 615 -20.06 21.58 -10.41
CA ALA A 615 -19.07 20.59 -10.03
C ALA A 615 -18.75 19.64 -11.20
N VAL A 616 -19.78 19.18 -11.93
CA VAL A 616 -19.62 18.36 -13.13
C VAL A 616 -18.82 19.10 -14.19
N ALA A 617 -19.22 20.34 -14.54
CA ALA A 617 -18.55 21.14 -15.55
C ALA A 617 -17.08 21.43 -15.18
N PHE A 618 -16.81 21.80 -13.92
CA PHE A 618 -15.45 22.01 -13.43
C PHE A 618 -14.61 20.72 -13.49
N TYR A 619 -15.15 19.60 -13.01
CA TYR A 619 -14.44 18.32 -13.02
C TYR A 619 -14.14 17.82 -14.43
N ASP A 620 -15.09 17.94 -15.35
CA ASP A 620 -14.89 17.49 -16.73
C ASP A 620 -13.90 18.40 -17.47
N ALA A 621 -13.90 19.71 -17.19
CA ALA A 621 -13.03 20.69 -17.83
C ALA A 621 -11.60 20.75 -17.27
N ILE A 622 -11.38 20.43 -15.99
CA ILE A 622 -10.06 20.59 -15.38
C ILE A 622 -9.02 19.68 -16.02
N GLU A 623 -7.90 20.26 -16.45
CA GLU A 623 -6.79 19.55 -17.08
C GLU A 623 -5.80 19.08 -16.00
N THR A 624 -6.20 18.11 -15.18
CA THR A 624 -5.31 17.44 -14.21
C THR A 624 -5.40 15.93 -14.40
N ALA A 625 -4.53 15.16 -13.74
CA ALA A 625 -4.81 13.74 -13.59
C ALA A 625 -6.14 13.54 -12.84
N LYS A 626 -6.93 12.55 -13.25
CA LYS A 626 -8.27 12.32 -12.73
C LYS A 626 -8.46 10.86 -12.38
N GLY A 627 -8.65 10.54 -11.10
CA GLY A 627 -8.70 9.14 -10.66
C GLY A 627 -8.67 8.98 -9.14
N PRO A 628 -8.67 7.74 -8.64
CA PRO A 628 -8.53 7.48 -7.21
C PRO A 628 -7.08 7.75 -6.72
N SER A 629 -6.88 7.74 -5.41
CA SER A 629 -5.62 8.08 -4.70
C SER A 629 -5.38 9.59 -4.50
N LEU A 630 -4.23 9.94 -3.94
CA LEU A 630 -3.76 11.29 -3.57
C LEU A 630 -2.26 11.27 -3.27
N GLY A 631 -1.67 12.44 -3.05
CA GLY A 631 -0.26 12.61 -2.66
C GLY A 631 0.69 12.20 -3.76
N THR A 632 0.42 12.60 -5.00
CA THR A 632 1.24 12.31 -6.17
C THR A 632 2.17 13.48 -6.49
N ASN A 633 3.20 13.24 -7.31
CA ASN A 633 4.11 14.29 -7.80
C ASN A 633 3.43 15.25 -8.79
N PHE A 634 2.26 14.87 -9.31
CA PHE A 634 1.38 15.67 -10.15
C PHE A 634 0.03 15.85 -9.45
N THR A 635 -0.74 16.84 -9.87
CA THR A 635 -2.05 17.17 -9.34
C THR A 635 -3.08 16.14 -9.79
N LEU A 636 -3.82 15.61 -8.82
CA LEU A 636 -4.84 14.58 -9.03
C LEU A 636 -6.19 15.03 -8.44
N THR A 637 -7.22 15.02 -9.27
CA THR A 637 -8.57 15.47 -8.94
C THR A 637 -9.55 14.30 -8.96
N SER A 638 -10.48 14.25 -8.00
CA SER A 638 -11.45 13.15 -7.89
C SER A 638 -12.77 13.62 -7.27
N PRO A 639 -13.94 13.17 -7.77
CA PRO A 639 -15.22 13.36 -7.07
C PRO A 639 -15.28 12.33 -5.94
N TYR A 640 -14.64 12.67 -4.81
CA TYR A 640 -14.25 11.68 -3.79
C TYR A 640 -15.43 10.90 -3.24
N VAL A 641 -16.53 11.57 -2.95
CA VAL A 641 -17.68 10.97 -2.27
C VAL A 641 -18.41 10.01 -3.21
N LEU A 642 -18.48 10.33 -4.50
CA LEU A 642 -18.94 9.38 -5.52
C LEU A 642 -18.05 8.15 -5.60
N LEU A 643 -16.72 8.30 -5.63
CA LEU A 643 -15.82 7.15 -5.74
C LEU A 643 -15.69 6.30 -4.47
N ALA A 644 -15.81 6.91 -3.29
CA ALA A 644 -15.56 6.23 -2.02
C ALA A 644 -16.85 5.76 -1.33
N HIS A 645 -17.98 6.44 -1.59
CA HIS A 645 -19.23 6.27 -0.86
C HIS A 645 -20.45 6.27 -1.79
N TYR A 646 -20.33 5.83 -3.06
CA TYR A 646 -21.43 5.84 -4.03
C TYR A 646 -22.74 5.23 -3.50
N GLN A 647 -22.63 4.12 -2.76
CA GLN A 647 -23.79 3.43 -2.18
C GLN A 647 -24.19 3.94 -0.79
N GLU A 648 -23.44 4.91 -0.25
CA GLU A 648 -23.57 5.44 1.11
C GLU A 648 -23.68 6.98 1.11
N LEU A 649 -24.09 7.61 -0.01
CA LEU A 649 -24.13 9.07 -0.17
C LEU A 649 -24.96 9.75 0.92
N ASP A 650 -26.20 9.28 1.15
CA ASP A 650 -27.08 9.86 2.16
C ASP A 650 -26.53 9.69 3.58
N TRP A 651 -25.76 8.64 3.84
CA TRP A 651 -25.07 8.42 5.12
C TRP A 651 -23.89 9.38 5.27
N ALA A 652 -23.09 9.59 4.22
CA ALA A 652 -21.97 10.52 4.23
C ALA A 652 -22.44 11.96 4.49
N GLU A 653 -23.54 12.38 3.88
CA GLU A 653 -24.10 13.72 4.05
C GLU A 653 -24.55 14.03 5.48
N GLN A 654 -24.98 13.03 6.26
CA GLN A 654 -25.34 13.22 7.67
C GLN A 654 -24.16 13.72 8.53
N TYR A 655 -22.93 13.44 8.09
CA TYR A 655 -21.69 13.89 8.72
C TYR A 655 -21.09 15.14 8.07
N GLY A 656 -21.81 15.78 7.14
CA GLY A 656 -21.36 16.99 6.45
C GLY A 656 -20.47 16.74 5.24
N VAL A 657 -20.39 15.49 4.77
CA VAL A 657 -19.61 15.13 3.57
C VAL A 657 -20.52 15.22 2.35
N ASP A 658 -20.45 16.36 1.65
CA ASP A 658 -21.32 16.70 0.51
C ASP A 658 -21.09 15.74 -0.68
N ARG A 659 -22.17 15.19 -1.26
CA ARG A 659 -22.09 14.18 -2.34
C ARG A 659 -21.34 14.67 -3.59
N ASP A 660 -21.35 15.98 -3.84
CA ASP A 660 -20.73 16.59 -5.01
C ASP A 660 -19.33 17.15 -4.72
N LEU A 661 -18.73 16.79 -3.57
CA LEU A 661 -17.40 17.23 -3.16
C LEU A 661 -16.32 16.74 -4.13
N ILE A 662 -15.54 17.70 -4.63
CA ILE A 662 -14.35 17.45 -5.45
C ILE A 662 -13.11 17.59 -4.57
N ARG A 663 -12.32 16.52 -4.52
CA ARG A 663 -11.05 16.46 -3.79
C ARG A 663 -9.90 16.62 -4.78
N ILE A 664 -8.99 17.53 -4.45
CA ILE A 664 -7.81 17.89 -5.24
C ILE A 664 -6.57 17.60 -4.38
N SER A 665 -5.72 16.71 -4.87
CA SER A 665 -4.39 16.47 -4.34
C SER A 665 -3.40 17.25 -5.19
N VAL A 666 -2.89 18.35 -4.66
CA VAL A 666 -1.97 19.26 -5.35
C VAL A 666 -0.59 18.65 -5.50
N GLY A 667 -0.02 18.76 -6.71
CA GLY A 667 1.28 18.23 -7.09
C GLY A 667 2.38 19.29 -7.19
N LEU A 668 3.41 18.97 -7.97
CA LEU A 668 4.65 19.74 -8.10
C LEU A 668 4.71 20.64 -9.33
N GLU A 669 3.63 20.72 -10.11
CA GLU A 669 3.56 21.54 -11.32
C GLU A 669 3.96 23.00 -11.08
N GLU A 670 4.28 23.71 -12.17
CA GLU A 670 4.54 25.14 -12.08
C GLU A 670 3.32 25.89 -11.55
N THR A 671 3.54 26.68 -10.51
CA THR A 671 2.45 27.31 -9.74
C THR A 671 1.54 28.14 -10.65
N ASP A 672 2.11 28.91 -11.57
CA ASP A 672 1.36 29.75 -12.51
C ASP A 672 0.59 28.92 -13.53
N GLU A 673 1.17 27.81 -14.02
CA GLU A 673 0.47 26.88 -14.91
C GLU A 673 -0.72 26.25 -14.21
N LEU A 674 -0.52 25.83 -12.96
CA LEU A 674 -1.56 25.22 -12.15
C LEU A 674 -2.69 26.20 -11.85
N VAL A 675 -2.36 27.45 -11.45
CA VAL A 675 -3.37 28.53 -11.30
C VAL A 675 -4.15 28.71 -12.60
N ASN A 676 -3.48 28.77 -13.75
CA ASN A 676 -4.15 28.91 -15.05
C ASN A 676 -5.07 27.73 -15.38
N VAL A 677 -4.68 26.49 -15.06
CA VAL A 677 -5.52 25.30 -15.23
C VAL A 677 -6.82 25.43 -14.43
N PHE A 678 -6.72 25.83 -13.15
CA PHE A 678 -7.88 26.01 -12.28
C PHE A 678 -8.78 27.17 -12.74
N THR A 679 -8.19 28.31 -13.15
CA THR A 679 -8.95 29.45 -13.66
C THR A 679 -9.69 29.10 -14.96
N ARG A 680 -9.08 28.35 -15.87
CA ARG A 680 -9.77 27.88 -17.09
C ARG A 680 -10.96 26.98 -16.76
N ALA A 681 -10.77 26.02 -15.86
CA ALA A 681 -11.83 25.09 -15.45
C ALA A 681 -13.01 25.82 -14.77
N LEU A 682 -12.72 26.79 -13.90
CA LEU A 682 -13.73 27.62 -13.25
C LEU A 682 -14.53 28.45 -14.27
N LYS A 683 -13.85 29.04 -15.26
CA LYS A 683 -14.52 29.79 -16.33
C LYS A 683 -15.49 28.92 -17.12
N VAL A 684 -15.09 27.69 -17.47
CA VAL A 684 -15.99 26.74 -18.14
C VAL A 684 -17.20 26.40 -17.28
N ALA A 685 -17.00 26.23 -15.97
CA ALA A 685 -18.11 26.00 -15.04
C ALA A 685 -19.05 27.20 -14.98
N GLU A 686 -18.56 28.45 -15.03
CA GLU A 686 -19.41 29.66 -15.10
C GLU A 686 -20.24 29.73 -16.38
N GLU A 687 -19.64 29.39 -17.53
CA GLU A 687 -20.30 29.45 -18.83
C GLU A 687 -21.39 28.38 -19.01
N GLN A 688 -21.29 27.27 -18.27
CA GLN A 688 -22.25 26.15 -18.30
C GLN A 688 -23.29 26.17 -17.16
N SER A 689 -23.23 27.15 -16.26
CA SER A 689 -24.10 27.29 -15.08
C SER A 689 -25.39 28.08 -15.32
#